data_AF-A0A2E5VVN4-F1
#
_entry.id   AF-A0A2E5VVN4-F1
#
_cell.length_a   1.000
_cell.length_b   1.000
_cell.length_c   1.000
_cell.angle_alpha   90.00
_cell.angle_beta   90.00
_cell.angle_gamma   90.00
#
_symmetry.space_group_name_H-M   'P 1'
#
loop_
_entity.id
_entity.type
_entity.pdbx_description
1 polymer ?
#
loop_
_entity_poly.entity_id
_entity_poly.type
_entity_poly.pdbx_seq_one_letter_code
_entity_poly.pdbx_strand_id
1 'polypeptide(L)'
;MKSSVSWQIVWTFVLGSALGWAHRSDAATQWTEQETTHGYVAFVHSTLAQRPTNYVPTRKAIVSRIGCTLAQGEYRSVQVGVHALGEDLHDVRLELTSDLEARIYRPIDEATSRMLASSVNPIPGRHAAAGRDHADGRQPTTVIDLRAACLDESDVIAGLSGATTSYFWLTLHAKQGTTPGRHRARIRIQPAGRPAVEIDLDVTVRPFELQRARIVFAQYLYYVHYQRYNYLPRFAQNLEWYGRIFRDMAEHSLTSVMGLGIGEPGWAIDWAKRPPGGGVFTDLLPMAVEVGLMSADVPVVHGAILQSGEQRISFDKRLTVQQKNEAVAWYEAERRKRGWPELAAYARDEPRYPADAGLVRQESTYFRDVKMRLATAMDANAAYGLGDIHDIWIVRAGEVTPQLVREAGRMGAAVWSYTPRIYAAEPLRVRYYAGLYTWAHRLKGQCMFAHYAFQNYKHIWVREGDERPMPMVGWETRREGIDDYRYLQMLEDCIAARPGHWLAGEARQWLERLRAQVMPVDPHVVRPDLPLAVAEYDRIRDKAAEYVRRLGPVPADEVEREPVTRLKDEAQLYRGKTVEQCIEGLESGDVTKGRAAAWAIREMGSQGTAAVAALVKLLDDPEVRMPAFRALEAIGPESLPALAKLTVLVEHPDAFVRLGATYAAGAIGAPAIDVLITAARDDYTPVPYAVLHQLARMSKEHARPALPVLIELLEKATWEGGPALVLNTIGALGPQANAAGEGIVKLGQRNLMNEGCWPSHDFWLNPLIAIGAETEAVPMLEEFLQQQGSNPAFPATAVARYALYKVRRSPEDLRVLVALIGKEGGGPRDADAALVILEHWARQGKAAAPAAPWVRQLMARPGLSEQVQQRLATFLTAVEADE
;
A
#
# COMPACT_ATOMS: atom_id res chain seq x y z
N MET A 1 5.40 6.59 51.58
CA MET A 1 5.05 8.04 51.53
C MET A 1 5.48 8.53 50.16
N LYS A 2 4.60 8.48 49.15
CA LYS A 2 3.75 9.60 48.67
C LYS A 2 4.54 10.88 48.37
N SER A 3 4.84 11.09 47.08
CA SER A 3 4.69 12.36 46.33
C SER A 3 5.29 12.15 44.92
N SER A 4 4.47 11.88 43.89
CA SER A 4 3.93 12.91 42.98
C SER A 4 5.01 13.75 42.29
N VAL A 5 5.48 13.29 41.13
CA VAL A 5 5.97 14.17 40.06
C VAL A 5 5.14 13.83 38.83
N SER A 6 4.18 14.71 38.58
CA SER A 6 3.18 14.67 37.53
C SER A 6 3.80 14.85 36.15
N TRP A 7 3.47 13.94 35.25
CA TRP A 7 3.60 14.11 33.79
C TRP A 7 2.60 15.16 33.31
N GLN A 8 2.99 16.43 33.32
CA GLN A 8 2.26 17.56 32.73
C GLN A 8 3.21 18.43 31.89
N ILE A 9 3.71 17.93 30.75
CA ILE A 9 4.38 18.75 29.70
C ILE A 9 3.96 18.32 28.27
N VAL A 10 2.77 17.75 28.04
CA VAL A 10 2.33 17.38 26.66
C VAL A 10 1.07 18.12 26.17
N TRP A 11 0.50 19.05 26.95
CA TRP A 11 -0.75 19.72 26.57
C TRP A 11 -0.71 21.25 26.71
N THR A 12 0.18 21.93 25.96
CA THR A 12 0.08 23.39 25.75
C THR A 12 0.67 23.88 24.42
N PHE A 13 0.27 23.27 23.30
CA PHE A 13 0.45 23.86 21.95
C PHE A 13 -0.72 23.54 20.99
N VAL A 14 -1.96 23.49 21.52
CA VAL A 14 -3.17 23.16 20.72
C VAL A 14 -4.14 24.34 20.55
N LEU A 15 -3.86 25.55 21.06
CA LEU A 15 -4.71 26.72 20.80
C LEU A 15 -3.86 27.89 20.32
N GLY A 16 -3.52 27.86 19.03
CA GLY A 16 -2.73 28.93 18.40
C GLY A 16 -2.28 28.68 16.95
N SER A 17 -3.07 28.01 16.10
CA SER A 17 -2.86 28.06 14.63
C SER A 17 -4.08 27.64 13.82
N ALA A 18 -5.28 27.86 14.37
CA ALA A 18 -6.54 27.82 13.63
C ALA A 18 -7.00 29.26 13.36
N LEU A 19 -6.25 29.97 12.52
CA LEU A 19 -6.61 31.27 11.95
C LEU A 19 -5.69 31.48 10.73
N GLY A 20 -6.27 31.34 9.53
CA GLY A 20 -5.74 31.81 8.25
C GLY A 20 -4.27 31.50 7.94
N TRP A 21 -4.03 30.62 6.97
CA TRP A 21 -2.90 30.79 6.06
C TRP A 21 -3.16 32.04 5.20
N ALA A 22 -3.13 33.22 5.84
CA ALA A 22 -2.61 34.37 5.17
C ALA A 22 -1.13 34.03 4.94
N HIS A 23 -0.75 33.94 3.67
CA HIS A 23 0.63 34.11 3.26
C HIS A 23 1.32 35.09 4.23
N ARG A 24 2.29 34.64 5.02
CA ARG A 24 3.42 35.54 5.27
C ARG A 24 3.92 35.84 3.88
N SER A 25 3.58 37.02 3.38
CA SER A 25 4.09 37.53 2.12
C SER A 25 5.61 37.57 2.27
N ASP A 26 6.27 36.51 1.81
CA ASP A 26 7.56 36.69 1.19
C ASP A 26 7.34 37.85 0.21
N ALA A 27 8.08 38.95 0.39
CA ALA A 27 7.92 40.15 -0.43
C ALA A 27 7.84 39.72 -1.91
N ALA A 28 6.89 40.30 -2.66
CA ALA A 28 6.72 39.97 -4.09
C ALA A 28 8.11 39.93 -4.76
N THR A 29 8.46 38.81 -5.39
CA THR A 29 9.78 38.64 -6.00
C THR A 29 10.02 39.79 -6.97
N GLN A 30 10.93 40.70 -6.63
CA GLN A 30 11.26 41.84 -7.48
C GLN A 30 12.25 41.40 -8.55
N TRP A 31 11.87 41.43 -9.82
CA TRP A 31 12.71 41.04 -10.96
C TRP A 31 13.82 42.04 -11.22
N THR A 32 15.00 41.56 -11.63
CA THR A 32 16.08 42.45 -12.07
C THR A 32 15.78 42.99 -13.48
N GLU A 33 16.44 44.08 -13.87
CA GLU A 33 16.33 44.63 -15.22
C GLU A 33 16.73 43.60 -16.28
N GLN A 34 17.77 42.81 -15.99
CA GLN A 34 18.22 41.73 -16.85
C GLN A 34 17.15 40.63 -16.99
N GLU A 35 16.53 40.20 -15.89
CA GLU A 35 15.46 39.19 -15.92
C GLU A 35 14.22 39.69 -16.66
N THR A 36 13.85 40.95 -16.44
CA THR A 36 12.74 41.60 -17.15
C THR A 36 13.02 41.64 -18.66
N THR A 37 14.27 41.93 -19.04
CA THR A 37 14.73 41.92 -20.44
C THR A 37 14.71 40.51 -21.05
N HIS A 38 15.11 39.49 -20.29
CA HIS A 38 14.98 38.10 -20.72
C HIS A 38 13.52 37.68 -20.89
N GLY A 39 12.62 38.20 -20.06
CA GLY A 39 11.20 37.83 -20.02
C GLY A 39 10.92 36.53 -19.25
N TYR A 40 11.93 35.92 -18.65
CA TYR A 40 11.82 34.68 -17.88
C TYR A 40 12.98 34.54 -16.88
N VAL A 41 12.81 33.63 -15.91
CA VAL A 41 13.86 33.22 -14.98
C VAL A 41 13.97 31.69 -14.92
N ALA A 42 15.18 31.19 -14.71
CA ALA A 42 15.42 29.80 -14.35
C ALA A 42 15.75 29.68 -12.85
N PHE A 43 15.31 28.61 -12.20
CA PHE A 43 15.45 28.45 -10.75
C PHE A 43 15.59 26.99 -10.33
N VAL A 44 16.17 26.77 -9.15
CA VAL A 44 16.26 25.43 -8.54
C VAL A 44 14.99 25.12 -7.79
N HIS A 45 14.54 23.88 -7.92
CA HIS A 45 13.41 23.37 -7.15
C HIS A 45 13.67 21.94 -6.66
N SER A 46 12.98 21.56 -5.58
CA SER A 46 13.12 20.22 -5.00
C SER A 46 12.30 19.19 -5.77
N THR A 47 12.94 18.07 -6.10
CA THR A 47 12.32 16.88 -6.69
C THR A 47 11.21 16.26 -5.82
N LEU A 48 11.15 16.62 -4.53
CA LEU A 48 10.18 16.09 -3.56
C LEU A 48 8.90 16.93 -3.44
N ALA A 49 8.75 18.00 -4.22
CA ALA A 49 7.57 18.85 -4.19
C ALA A 49 7.03 19.08 -5.60
N GLN A 50 5.74 18.79 -5.82
CA GLN A 50 5.04 19.29 -7.00
C GLN A 50 4.76 20.79 -6.85
N ARG A 51 4.85 21.55 -7.94
CA ARG A 51 4.48 22.96 -7.97
C ARG A 51 3.38 23.18 -8.99
N PRO A 52 2.34 23.96 -8.64
CA PRO A 52 1.31 24.32 -9.61
C PRO A 52 1.91 25.24 -10.68
N THR A 53 1.25 25.30 -11.83
CA THR A 53 1.66 26.14 -12.97
C THR A 53 1.72 27.63 -12.62
N ASN A 54 0.99 28.10 -11.62
CA ASN A 54 1.02 29.49 -11.14
C ASN A 54 2.10 29.75 -10.06
N TYR A 55 2.99 28.80 -9.79
CA TYR A 55 4.07 28.99 -8.83
C TYR A 55 5.03 30.09 -9.31
N VAL A 56 5.33 31.06 -8.45
CA VAL A 56 6.32 32.10 -8.68
C VAL A 56 7.56 31.79 -7.83
N PRO A 57 8.76 31.68 -8.43
CA PRO A 57 9.98 31.38 -7.68
C PRO A 57 10.36 32.54 -6.76
N THR A 58 10.92 32.20 -5.60
CA THR A 58 11.53 33.19 -4.72
C THR A 58 12.89 33.61 -5.27
N ARG A 59 13.35 34.81 -4.90
CA ARG A 59 14.69 35.31 -5.26
C ARG A 59 15.81 34.33 -4.89
N LYS A 60 15.66 33.58 -3.78
CA LYS A 60 16.63 32.58 -3.30
C LYS A 60 16.72 31.35 -4.21
N ALA A 61 15.65 31.02 -4.94
CA ALA A 61 15.63 29.87 -5.84
C ALA A 61 16.34 30.17 -7.18
N ILE A 62 16.47 31.44 -7.55
CA ILE A 62 17.16 31.88 -8.78
C ILE A 62 18.66 31.91 -8.50
N VAL A 63 19.37 30.91 -9.02
CA VAL A 63 20.80 30.72 -8.79
C VAL A 63 21.51 30.47 -10.11
N SER A 64 22.78 30.88 -10.19
CA SER A 64 23.66 30.58 -11.32
C SER A 64 24.42 29.26 -11.17
N ARG A 65 24.23 28.55 -10.05
CA ARG A 65 24.95 27.32 -9.73
C ARG A 65 24.14 26.34 -8.89
N ILE A 66 24.23 25.06 -9.22
CA ILE A 66 23.56 23.93 -8.53
C ILE A 66 24.60 22.86 -8.23
N GLY A 67 24.51 22.21 -7.06
CA GLY A 67 25.34 21.06 -6.71
C GLY A 67 24.58 19.74 -6.86
N CYS A 68 25.26 18.72 -7.34
CA CYS A 68 24.80 17.33 -7.36
C CYS A 68 25.92 16.42 -6.86
N THR A 69 25.64 15.53 -5.91
CA THR A 69 26.63 14.55 -5.42
C THR A 69 26.02 13.15 -5.49
N LEU A 70 26.78 12.21 -6.07
CA LEU A 70 26.37 10.82 -6.27
C LEU A 70 27.59 9.89 -6.19
N ALA A 71 27.37 8.62 -5.87
CA ALA A 71 28.40 7.59 -5.88
C ALA A 71 28.52 6.92 -7.26
N GLN A 72 29.56 6.10 -7.45
CA GLN A 72 29.63 5.25 -8.65
C GLN A 72 28.50 4.21 -8.61
N GLY A 73 27.86 3.96 -9.75
CA GLY A 73 26.67 3.13 -9.87
C GLY A 73 25.37 3.77 -9.34
N GLU A 74 25.35 5.08 -9.08
CA GLU A 74 24.17 5.82 -8.61
C GLU A 74 23.58 6.68 -9.74
N TYR A 75 22.24 6.78 -9.77
CA TYR A 75 21.52 7.78 -10.54
C TYR A 75 21.05 8.90 -9.62
N ARG A 76 21.14 10.16 -10.06
CA ARG A 76 20.68 11.29 -9.26
C ARG A 76 19.89 12.30 -10.07
N SER A 77 18.74 12.70 -9.52
CA SER A 77 17.85 13.65 -10.17
C SER A 77 18.11 15.08 -9.72
N VAL A 78 18.03 16.02 -10.66
CA VAL A 78 18.11 17.47 -10.48
C VAL A 78 16.94 18.10 -11.21
N GLN A 79 16.25 19.05 -10.60
CA GLN A 79 15.13 19.74 -11.21
C GLN A 79 15.43 21.23 -11.38
N VAL A 80 15.18 21.75 -12.58
CA VAL A 80 15.34 23.17 -12.90
C VAL A 80 14.02 23.70 -13.44
N GLY A 81 13.44 24.66 -12.73
CA GLY A 81 12.22 25.35 -13.11
C GLY A 81 12.49 26.51 -14.07
N VAL A 82 11.49 26.82 -14.89
CA VAL A 82 11.44 27.99 -15.77
C VAL A 82 10.14 28.72 -15.49
N HIS A 83 10.23 30.00 -15.16
CA HIS A 83 9.07 30.87 -14.92
C HIS A 83 9.04 32.00 -15.94
N ALA A 84 7.95 32.09 -16.71
CA ALA A 84 7.70 33.18 -17.64
C ALA A 84 7.18 34.40 -16.87
N LEU A 85 7.75 35.59 -17.10
CA LEU A 85 7.42 36.78 -16.30
C LEU A 85 6.13 37.47 -16.73
N GLY A 86 5.79 37.46 -18.02
CA GLY A 86 4.62 38.18 -18.52
C GLY A 86 4.20 37.80 -19.94
N GLU A 87 5.14 37.63 -20.86
CA GLU A 87 4.86 37.17 -22.22
C GLU A 87 4.97 35.65 -22.33
N ASP A 88 4.26 35.07 -23.30
CA ASP A 88 4.39 33.66 -23.64
C ASP A 88 5.80 33.36 -24.17
N LEU A 89 6.32 32.19 -23.79
CA LEU A 89 7.57 31.65 -24.29
C LEU A 89 7.26 30.49 -25.24
N HIS A 90 8.04 30.37 -26.30
CA HIS A 90 7.96 29.29 -27.28
C HIS A 90 9.31 28.56 -27.38
N ASP A 91 9.25 27.27 -27.67
CA ASP A 91 10.43 26.39 -27.86
C ASP A 91 11.51 26.62 -26.80
N VAL A 92 11.12 26.55 -25.52
CA VAL A 92 12.07 26.64 -24.41
C VAL A 92 12.92 25.37 -24.43
N ARG A 93 14.18 25.51 -24.87
CA ARG A 93 15.13 24.40 -24.98
C ARG A 93 16.08 24.36 -23.79
N LEU A 94 16.38 23.17 -23.29
CA LEU A 94 17.45 22.91 -22.35
C LEU A 94 18.58 22.16 -23.05
N GLU A 95 19.77 22.74 -23.04
CA GLU A 95 21.01 22.08 -23.45
C GLU A 95 21.83 21.73 -22.21
N LEU A 96 22.27 20.48 -22.11
CA LEU A 96 23.14 20.00 -21.04
C LEU A 96 24.49 19.58 -21.62
N THR A 97 25.55 20.28 -21.23
CA THR A 97 26.93 19.81 -21.44
C THR A 97 27.36 19.09 -20.17
N SER A 98 27.72 17.81 -20.25
CA SER A 98 28.14 16.98 -19.11
C SER A 98 29.08 15.88 -19.59
N ASP A 99 30.09 15.54 -18.80
CA ASP A 99 30.94 14.36 -18.99
C ASP A 99 30.33 13.07 -18.39
N LEU A 100 29.24 13.21 -17.62
CA LEU A 100 28.38 12.11 -17.18
C LEU A 100 27.18 11.93 -18.10
N GLU A 101 26.67 10.70 -18.18
CA GLU A 101 25.40 10.43 -18.84
C GLU A 101 24.25 11.11 -18.11
N ALA A 102 23.33 11.67 -18.88
CA ALA A 102 22.16 12.34 -18.36
C ALA A 102 20.96 12.11 -19.27
N ARG A 103 19.78 11.99 -18.67
CA ARG A 103 18.49 12.06 -19.36
C ARG A 103 17.78 13.34 -19.01
N ILE A 104 17.08 13.92 -19.98
CA ILE A 104 16.32 15.15 -19.84
C ILE A 104 14.85 14.83 -20.03
N TYR A 105 14.05 15.17 -19.03
CA TYR A 105 12.60 15.07 -19.09
C TYR A 105 11.95 16.43 -18.87
N ARG A 106 10.70 16.53 -19.30
CA ARG A 106 9.78 17.63 -19.00
C ARG A 106 8.40 17.07 -18.59
N PRO A 107 7.52 17.90 -18.00
CA PRO A 107 6.08 17.63 -17.95
C PRO A 107 5.53 17.15 -19.29
N ILE A 108 4.59 16.21 -19.27
CA ILE A 108 3.84 15.82 -20.49
C ILE A 108 3.09 17.01 -21.09
N ASP A 109 2.93 17.01 -22.41
CA ASP A 109 2.14 18.01 -23.11
C ASP A 109 0.61 17.76 -23.00
N GLU A 110 -0.19 18.69 -23.52
CA GLU A 110 -1.65 18.56 -23.46
C GLU A 110 -2.18 17.40 -24.29
N ALA A 111 -1.54 17.07 -25.41
CA ALA A 111 -1.94 15.94 -26.24
C ALA A 111 -1.77 14.61 -25.48
N THR A 112 -0.63 14.44 -24.83
CA THR A 112 -0.29 13.28 -24.01
C THR A 112 -1.15 13.23 -22.75
N SER A 113 -1.40 14.37 -22.09
CA SER A 113 -2.32 14.47 -20.95
C SER A 113 -3.72 13.98 -21.33
N ARG A 114 -4.27 14.44 -22.47
CA ARG A 114 -5.57 13.98 -22.98
C ARG A 114 -5.56 12.50 -23.35
N MET A 115 -4.48 11.99 -23.95
CA MET A 115 -4.31 10.57 -24.26
C MET A 115 -4.33 9.71 -22.98
N LEU A 116 -3.62 10.13 -21.93
CA LEU A 116 -3.56 9.39 -20.67
C LEU A 116 -4.89 9.46 -19.91
N ALA A 117 -5.57 10.60 -19.95
CA ALA A 117 -6.90 10.79 -19.38
C ALA A 117 -7.99 9.98 -20.09
N SER A 118 -7.88 9.78 -21.41
CA SER A 118 -8.84 9.01 -22.22
C SER A 118 -8.52 7.51 -22.30
N SER A 119 -7.38 7.07 -21.77
CA SER A 119 -6.98 5.68 -21.79
C SER A 119 -7.92 4.81 -20.94
N VAL A 120 -8.02 3.52 -21.28
CA VAL A 120 -8.85 2.52 -20.56
C VAL A 120 -8.53 2.47 -19.06
N ASN A 121 -7.32 2.93 -18.68
CA ASN A 121 -6.89 3.14 -17.30
C ASN A 121 -6.46 4.60 -17.07
N PRO A 122 -7.39 5.51 -16.77
CA PRO A 122 -7.01 6.88 -16.45
C PRO A 122 -6.02 6.85 -15.28
N ILE A 123 -4.89 7.53 -15.46
CA ILE A 123 -3.95 7.76 -14.35
C ILE A 123 -4.77 8.50 -13.28
N PRO A 124 -4.78 8.04 -12.02
CA PRO A 124 -5.66 8.57 -11.02
C PRO A 124 -5.27 10.02 -10.85
N GLY A 125 -6.15 10.92 -11.23
CA GLY A 125 -6.41 12.12 -10.47
C GLY A 125 -7.71 11.84 -9.76
N ARG A 126 -7.74 11.95 -8.43
CA ARG A 126 -9.05 12.22 -7.82
C ARG A 126 -9.48 13.57 -8.37
N HIS A 127 -10.33 13.57 -9.38
CA HIS A 127 -10.94 14.79 -9.89
C HIS A 127 -11.71 15.42 -8.72
N ALA A 128 -11.28 16.61 -8.30
CA ALA A 128 -12.17 17.50 -7.59
C ALA A 128 -13.09 18.09 -8.66
N ALA A 129 -14.32 17.58 -8.78
CA ALA A 129 -15.37 18.41 -9.31
C ALA A 129 -15.63 19.54 -8.29
N ALA A 130 -15.36 20.76 -8.75
CA ALA A 130 -15.59 22.06 -8.14
C ALA A 130 -16.48 22.14 -6.88
N GLY A 131 -15.89 22.68 -5.79
CA GLY A 131 -16.59 23.49 -4.81
C GLY A 131 -17.18 22.77 -3.60
N ARG A 132 -16.36 22.59 -2.56
CA ARG A 132 -16.71 22.86 -1.14
C ARG A 132 -15.50 22.58 -0.23
N ASP A 133 -15.11 23.59 0.55
CA ASP A 133 -14.17 23.44 1.67
C ASP A 133 -14.73 22.42 2.67
N HIS A 134 -13.88 21.49 3.14
CA HIS A 134 -14.22 20.57 4.22
C HIS A 134 -13.55 20.98 5.52
N ALA A 135 -14.37 21.31 6.52
CA ALA A 135 -13.97 21.74 7.85
C ALA A 135 -13.74 20.56 8.84
N ASP A 136 -13.55 19.33 8.37
CA ASP A 136 -13.63 18.10 9.19
C ASP A 136 -12.34 17.27 9.31
N GLY A 137 -11.18 17.82 8.95
CA GLY A 137 -9.88 17.21 9.28
C GLY A 137 -9.51 15.95 8.47
N ARG A 138 -10.16 15.68 7.34
CA ARG A 138 -9.71 14.67 6.37
C ARG A 138 -8.65 15.27 5.45
N GLN A 139 -7.55 14.55 5.22
CA GLN A 139 -6.50 15.00 4.30
C GLN A 139 -7.11 15.20 2.89
N PRO A 140 -6.84 16.33 2.22
CA PRO A 140 -7.44 16.64 0.94
C PRO A 140 -7.01 15.59 -0.09
N THR A 141 -8.00 15.07 -0.81
CA THR A 141 -7.81 14.30 -2.03
C THR A 141 -6.98 15.13 -3.00
N THR A 142 -5.70 14.77 -3.17
CA THR A 142 -4.84 15.47 -4.11
C THR A 142 -5.36 15.21 -5.52
N VAL A 143 -5.88 16.25 -6.17
CA VAL A 143 -6.10 16.23 -7.60
C VAL A 143 -4.74 16.02 -8.23
N ILE A 144 -4.52 14.86 -8.85
CA ILE A 144 -3.24 14.60 -9.52
C ILE A 144 -3.27 15.42 -10.80
N ASP A 145 -2.44 16.45 -10.85
CA ASP A 145 -2.10 17.13 -12.09
C ASP A 145 -1.18 16.19 -12.88
N LEU A 146 -1.77 15.49 -13.86
CA LEU A 146 -1.04 14.55 -14.71
C LEU A 146 0.13 15.22 -15.43
N ARG A 147 0.00 16.49 -15.80
CA ARG A 147 1.09 17.24 -16.43
C ARG A 147 2.23 17.46 -15.45
N ALA A 148 1.94 17.76 -14.19
CA ALA A 148 2.97 17.92 -13.16
C ALA A 148 3.60 16.60 -12.70
N ALA A 149 2.90 15.47 -12.81
CA ALA A 149 3.33 14.17 -12.27
C ALA A 149 4.00 13.25 -13.29
N CYS A 150 3.64 13.33 -14.58
CA CYS A 150 4.18 12.48 -15.64
C CYS A 150 5.32 13.17 -16.37
N LEU A 151 6.44 12.47 -16.50
CA LEU A 151 7.63 12.95 -17.19
C LEU A 151 7.67 12.36 -18.60
N ASP A 152 8.09 13.17 -19.57
CA ASP A 152 8.27 12.83 -20.98
C ASP A 152 9.70 13.16 -21.38
N GLU A 153 10.40 12.23 -22.03
CA GLU A 153 11.81 12.39 -22.39
C GLU A 153 11.93 13.38 -23.55
N SER A 154 12.31 14.62 -23.24
CA SER A 154 12.44 15.72 -24.18
C SER A 154 13.19 16.88 -23.55
N ASP A 155 14.01 17.54 -24.37
CA ASP A 155 14.80 18.73 -24.02
C ASP A 155 14.08 20.04 -24.39
N VAL A 156 12.83 19.98 -24.87
CA VAL A 156 12.06 21.16 -25.32
C VAL A 156 10.68 21.20 -24.70
N ILE A 157 10.31 22.37 -24.17
CA ILE A 157 8.95 22.75 -23.83
C ILE A 157 8.43 23.65 -24.95
N ALA A 158 7.47 23.14 -25.74
CA ALA A 158 6.98 23.83 -26.95
C ALA A 158 6.35 25.21 -26.65
N GLY A 159 5.68 25.35 -25.51
CA GLY A 159 5.07 26.62 -25.10
C GLY A 159 4.89 26.73 -23.58
N LEU A 160 5.13 27.92 -23.05
CA LEU A 160 4.91 28.28 -21.65
C LEU A 160 4.20 29.64 -21.58
N SER A 161 2.98 29.67 -21.03
CA SER A 161 2.19 30.88 -20.96
C SER A 161 2.81 31.92 -20.01
N GLY A 162 2.57 33.20 -20.28
CA GLY A 162 2.98 34.30 -19.41
C GLY A 162 2.52 34.12 -17.96
N ALA A 163 3.38 34.49 -17.01
CA ALA A 163 3.17 34.31 -15.57
C ALA A 163 2.99 32.86 -15.10
N THR A 164 3.39 31.86 -15.90
CA THR A 164 3.35 30.45 -15.52
C THR A 164 4.73 29.81 -15.43
N THR A 165 4.78 28.65 -14.76
CA THR A 165 5.97 27.88 -14.48
C THR A 165 5.87 26.49 -15.09
N SER A 166 6.99 26.03 -15.65
CA SER A 166 7.25 24.62 -15.99
C SER A 166 8.64 24.23 -15.51
N TYR A 167 9.08 23.01 -15.79
CA TYR A 167 10.38 22.52 -15.34
C TYR A 167 10.99 21.50 -16.29
N PHE A 168 12.31 21.35 -16.17
CA PHE A 168 13.05 20.20 -16.67
C PHE A 168 13.52 19.34 -15.50
N TRP A 169 13.52 18.03 -15.72
CA TRP A 169 14.01 17.02 -14.80
C TRP A 169 15.20 16.32 -15.44
N LEU A 170 16.35 16.43 -14.80
CA LEU A 170 17.61 15.84 -15.25
C LEU A 170 17.92 14.64 -14.39
N THR A 171 18.23 13.50 -15.00
CA THR A 171 18.67 12.30 -14.28
C THR A 171 20.07 11.94 -14.73
N LEU A 172 21.04 12.25 -13.88
CA LEU A 172 22.47 11.99 -14.07
C LEU A 172 22.81 10.57 -13.63
N HIS A 173 23.77 9.93 -14.32
CA HIS A 173 24.26 8.61 -13.96
C HIS A 173 25.79 8.60 -13.93
N ALA A 174 26.36 8.30 -12.77
CA ALA A 174 27.78 7.97 -12.64
C ALA A 174 27.91 6.45 -12.74
N LYS A 175 28.32 5.94 -13.89
CA LYS A 175 28.51 4.48 -14.10
C LYS A 175 29.52 3.91 -13.10
N GLN A 176 29.48 2.60 -12.94
CA GLN A 176 30.59 1.89 -12.29
C GLN A 176 31.91 2.25 -12.98
N GLY A 177 32.93 2.56 -12.18
CA GLY A 177 34.25 2.97 -12.67
C GLY A 177 34.38 4.44 -13.09
N THR A 178 33.32 5.25 -12.99
CA THR A 178 33.44 6.70 -13.17
C THR A 178 34.48 7.28 -12.18
N THR A 179 35.42 8.06 -12.69
CA THR A 179 36.50 8.67 -11.90
C THR A 179 35.95 9.49 -10.74
N PRO A 180 36.35 9.24 -9.48
CA PRO A 180 35.91 10.08 -8.36
C PRO A 180 36.37 11.54 -8.49
N GLY A 181 35.57 12.46 -7.96
CA GLY A 181 35.90 13.88 -7.88
C GLY A 181 34.90 14.77 -8.61
N ARG A 182 35.38 15.95 -9.03
CA ARG A 182 34.54 16.95 -9.69
C ARG A 182 34.41 16.68 -11.19
N HIS A 183 33.18 16.70 -11.64
CA HIS A 183 32.74 16.56 -13.03
C HIS A 183 32.16 17.88 -13.52
N ARG A 184 32.40 18.22 -14.78
CA ARG A 184 31.96 19.50 -15.35
C ARG A 184 30.61 19.30 -16.02
N ALA A 185 29.59 19.97 -15.49
CA ALA A 185 28.32 20.09 -16.19
C ALA A 185 27.82 21.54 -16.24
N ARG A 186 27.10 21.88 -17.32
CA ARG A 186 26.47 23.18 -17.51
C ARG A 186 25.13 23.02 -18.19
N ILE A 187 24.14 23.71 -17.63
CA ILE A 187 22.78 23.79 -18.16
C ILE A 187 22.63 25.14 -18.84
N ARG A 188 22.10 25.14 -20.06
CA ARG A 188 21.74 26.33 -20.81
C ARG A 188 20.26 26.24 -21.18
N ILE A 189 19.46 27.20 -20.73
CA ILE A 189 18.04 27.29 -21.05
C ILE A 189 17.82 28.46 -21.99
N GLN A 190 17.16 28.22 -23.12
CA GLN A 190 16.94 29.25 -24.13
C GLN A 190 15.57 29.10 -24.79
N PRO A 191 14.61 30.00 -24.49
CA PRO A 191 13.41 30.20 -25.30
C PRO A 191 13.73 30.78 -26.68
N ALA A 192 12.90 30.46 -27.68
CA ALA A 192 13.01 31.05 -29.01
C ALA A 192 12.93 32.57 -28.96
N GLY A 193 13.87 33.24 -29.64
CA GLY A 193 13.94 34.71 -29.70
C GLY A 193 14.34 35.40 -28.39
N ARG A 194 14.72 34.66 -27.34
CA ARG A 194 15.19 35.22 -26.05
C ARG A 194 16.66 34.90 -25.81
N PRO A 195 17.37 35.71 -25.00
CA PRO A 195 18.72 35.34 -24.56
C PRO A 195 18.69 34.13 -23.61
N ALA A 196 19.78 33.37 -23.60
CA ALA A 196 19.90 32.17 -22.78
C ALA A 196 20.28 32.48 -21.33
N VAL A 197 19.76 31.68 -20.40
CA VAL A 197 20.21 31.63 -19.00
C VAL A 197 21.08 30.40 -18.81
N GLU A 198 22.28 30.61 -18.26
CA GLU A 198 23.23 29.53 -17.96
C GLU A 198 23.30 29.27 -16.46
N ILE A 199 23.35 27.98 -16.10
CA ILE A 199 23.49 27.50 -14.74
C ILE A 199 24.64 26.48 -14.71
N ASP A 200 25.67 26.76 -13.91
CA ASP A 200 26.73 25.78 -13.64
C ASP A 200 26.17 24.63 -12.79
N LEU A 201 26.43 23.38 -13.21
CA LEU A 201 26.04 22.18 -12.47
C LEU A 201 27.31 21.49 -11.95
N ASP A 202 27.61 21.71 -10.67
CA ASP A 202 28.75 21.10 -9.99
C ASP A 202 28.40 19.66 -9.62
N VAL A 203 28.89 18.69 -10.39
CA VAL A 203 28.68 17.27 -10.09
C VAL A 203 29.90 16.69 -9.38
N THR A 204 29.69 16.04 -8.23
CA THR A 204 30.75 15.36 -7.48
C THR A 204 30.48 13.86 -7.39
N VAL A 205 31.38 13.05 -7.95
CA VAL A 205 31.34 11.59 -7.85
C VAL A 205 32.15 11.14 -6.63
N ARG A 206 31.50 10.39 -5.72
CA ARG A 206 32.11 9.91 -4.48
C ARG A 206 33.19 8.84 -4.75
N PRO A 207 34.20 8.69 -3.85
CA PRO A 207 35.32 7.76 -4.04
C PRO A 207 34.96 6.30 -3.70
N PHE A 208 33.70 5.91 -3.89
CA PHE A 208 33.23 4.55 -3.66
C PHE A 208 32.05 4.23 -4.56
N GLU A 209 31.85 2.94 -4.79
CA GLU A 209 30.66 2.40 -5.43
C GLU A 209 29.54 2.21 -4.41
N LEU A 210 28.33 2.61 -4.76
CA LEU A 210 27.17 2.41 -3.92
C LEU A 210 26.73 0.95 -3.99
N GLN A 211 26.83 0.24 -2.88
CA GLN A 211 26.42 -1.17 -2.81
C GLN A 211 24.95 -1.36 -3.22
N ARG A 212 24.65 -2.45 -3.91
CA ARG A 212 23.28 -2.90 -4.17
C ARG A 212 22.53 -3.17 -2.86
N ALA A 213 21.24 -2.87 -2.82
CA ALA A 213 20.40 -3.26 -1.69
C ALA A 213 20.31 -4.80 -1.59
N ARG A 214 20.46 -5.35 -0.38
CA ARG A 214 20.43 -6.81 -0.13
C ARG A 214 19.09 -7.29 0.43
N ILE A 215 18.03 -6.57 0.08
CA ILE A 215 16.64 -6.88 0.44
C ILE A 215 15.77 -6.73 -0.81
N VAL A 216 14.51 -7.17 -0.71
CA VAL A 216 13.56 -7.04 -1.82
C VAL A 216 13.09 -5.59 -1.98
N PHE A 217 13.33 -5.00 -3.14
CA PHE A 217 12.60 -3.85 -3.64
C PHE A 217 11.90 -4.27 -4.92
N ALA A 218 10.58 -4.44 -4.85
CA ALA A 218 9.79 -5.03 -5.91
C ALA A 218 8.55 -4.21 -6.23
N GLN A 219 7.92 -4.56 -7.36
CA GLN A 219 6.61 -4.07 -7.71
C GLN A 219 5.73 -5.18 -8.27
N TYR A 220 4.42 -5.04 -8.04
CA TYR A 220 3.41 -5.91 -8.63
C TYR A 220 3.37 -5.71 -10.14
N LEU A 221 3.81 -6.75 -10.87
CA LEU A 221 3.91 -6.75 -12.33
C LEU A 221 2.79 -7.61 -12.91
N TYR A 222 1.68 -6.97 -13.23
CA TYR A 222 0.56 -7.61 -13.92
C TYR A 222 0.63 -7.34 -15.42
N TYR A 223 0.78 -8.40 -16.21
CA TYR A 223 1.14 -8.27 -17.63
C TYR A 223 0.03 -8.65 -18.63
N VAL A 224 -0.81 -9.64 -18.32
CA VAL A 224 -1.76 -10.22 -19.30
C VAL A 224 -3.22 -10.02 -18.87
N HIS A 225 -4.05 -9.81 -19.89
CA HIS A 225 -5.50 -9.65 -19.86
C HIS A 225 -6.25 -10.59 -18.88
N TYR A 226 -6.91 -9.97 -17.90
CA TYR A 226 -8.12 -10.50 -17.26
C TYR A 226 -9.28 -9.57 -17.64
N GLN A 227 -10.42 -10.12 -18.05
CA GLN A 227 -11.56 -9.44 -18.71
C GLN A 227 -12.22 -8.28 -17.92
N ARG A 228 -11.65 -7.85 -16.79
CA ARG A 228 -12.22 -6.84 -15.88
C ARG A 228 -11.24 -5.86 -15.24
N TYR A 229 -9.93 -5.98 -15.48
CA TYR A 229 -8.92 -5.13 -14.85
C TYR A 229 -7.92 -4.59 -15.87
N ASN A 230 -7.48 -3.35 -15.65
CA ASN A 230 -6.63 -2.58 -16.55
C ASN A 230 -5.17 -3.04 -16.50
N TYR A 231 -4.54 -3.36 -17.64
CA TYR A 231 -3.14 -3.82 -17.77
C TYR A 231 -2.34 -3.00 -18.81
N LEU A 232 -1.10 -3.39 -19.11
CA LEU A 232 -0.29 -2.79 -20.18
C LEU A 232 -1.07 -2.71 -21.51
N PRO A 233 -0.87 -1.67 -22.36
CA PRO A 233 -1.49 -1.61 -23.67
C PRO A 233 -1.07 -2.80 -24.53
N ARG A 234 -1.91 -3.24 -25.48
CA ARG A 234 -1.65 -4.44 -26.29
C ARG A 234 -0.29 -4.42 -27.00
N PHE A 235 0.16 -3.27 -27.49
CA PHE A 235 1.47 -3.14 -28.15
C PHE A 235 2.65 -3.42 -27.20
N ALA A 236 2.43 -3.29 -25.89
CA ALA A 236 3.43 -3.49 -24.85
C ALA A 236 3.33 -4.85 -24.14
N GLN A 237 2.52 -5.77 -24.66
CA GLN A 237 2.34 -7.13 -24.11
C GLN A 237 3.20 -8.18 -24.85
N ASN A 238 4.53 -8.01 -24.84
CA ASN A 238 5.50 -8.93 -25.48
C ASN A 238 6.88 -8.97 -24.77
N LEU A 239 7.71 -9.98 -25.07
CA LEU A 239 9.01 -10.17 -24.41
C LEU A 239 9.98 -8.98 -24.55
N GLU A 240 9.89 -8.22 -25.65
CA GLU A 240 10.71 -7.02 -25.83
C GLU A 240 10.38 -5.96 -24.77
N TRP A 241 9.09 -5.71 -24.53
CA TRP A 241 8.66 -4.79 -23.48
C TRP A 241 8.94 -5.29 -22.06
N TYR A 242 8.95 -6.61 -21.83
CA TYR A 242 9.49 -7.14 -20.56
C TYR A 242 10.95 -6.73 -20.36
N GLY A 243 11.80 -6.86 -21.39
CA GLY A 243 13.20 -6.47 -21.30
C GLY A 243 13.38 -4.98 -21.02
N ARG A 244 12.58 -4.13 -21.66
CA ARG A 244 12.57 -2.67 -21.43
C ARG A 244 12.12 -2.34 -20.00
N ILE A 245 11.09 -3.01 -19.49
CA ILE A 245 10.58 -2.82 -18.12
C ILE A 245 11.59 -3.32 -17.09
N PHE A 246 12.18 -4.50 -17.28
CA PHE A 246 13.17 -5.02 -16.33
C PHE A 246 14.42 -4.16 -16.27
N ARG A 247 14.86 -3.62 -17.42
CA ARG A 247 15.94 -2.63 -17.46
C ARG A 247 15.56 -1.36 -16.69
N ASP A 248 14.37 -0.81 -16.94
CA ASP A 248 13.89 0.38 -16.21
C ASP A 248 13.84 0.12 -14.69
N MET A 249 13.30 -1.02 -14.26
CA MET A 249 13.29 -1.41 -12.84
C MET A 249 14.70 -1.51 -12.25
N ALA A 250 15.66 -2.11 -12.97
CA ALA A 250 17.05 -2.22 -12.54
C ALA A 250 17.72 -0.84 -12.43
N GLU A 251 17.50 0.06 -13.40
CA GLU A 251 17.95 1.45 -13.36
C GLU A 251 17.32 2.23 -12.19
N HIS A 252 16.11 1.82 -11.76
CA HIS A 252 15.42 2.34 -10.56
C HIS A 252 15.83 1.65 -9.25
N SER A 253 16.94 0.90 -9.27
CA SER A 253 17.52 0.20 -8.11
C SER A 253 16.61 -0.85 -7.48
N LEU A 254 15.57 -1.31 -8.21
CA LEU A 254 14.81 -2.48 -7.76
C LEU A 254 15.71 -3.72 -7.79
N THR A 255 15.37 -4.67 -6.93
CA THR A 255 16.16 -5.90 -6.72
C THR A 255 15.37 -7.17 -6.98
N SER A 256 14.06 -7.04 -7.24
CA SER A 256 13.15 -8.15 -7.47
C SER A 256 11.84 -7.66 -8.10
N VAL A 257 10.90 -8.58 -8.32
CA VAL A 257 9.52 -8.30 -8.77
C VAL A 257 8.52 -9.16 -8.01
N MET A 258 7.26 -8.73 -7.96
CA MET A 258 6.16 -9.60 -7.53
C MET A 258 5.55 -10.20 -8.79
N GLY A 259 5.96 -11.44 -9.11
CA GLY A 259 5.54 -12.14 -10.31
C GLY A 259 4.15 -12.73 -10.15
N LEU A 260 3.13 -11.99 -10.59
CA LEU A 260 1.72 -12.39 -10.51
C LEU A 260 1.09 -12.31 -11.91
N GLY A 261 0.66 -13.43 -12.48
CA GLY A 261 0.07 -13.40 -13.82
C GLY A 261 -0.44 -14.72 -14.38
N ILE A 262 -1.22 -14.60 -15.45
CA ILE A 262 -1.85 -15.69 -16.22
C ILE A 262 -1.36 -15.58 -17.68
N GLY A 263 -1.18 -16.69 -18.39
CA GLY A 263 -0.90 -16.66 -19.84
C GLY A 263 0.57 -16.43 -20.23
N GLU A 264 0.84 -16.42 -21.53
CA GLU A 264 2.17 -16.25 -22.11
C GLU A 264 2.24 -14.94 -22.95
N PRO A 265 3.35 -14.18 -22.89
CA PRO A 265 4.47 -14.33 -21.95
C PRO A 265 4.06 -13.87 -20.54
N GLY A 266 4.26 -14.73 -19.54
CA GLY A 266 3.78 -14.46 -18.18
C GLY A 266 4.51 -15.25 -17.09
N TRP A 267 4.13 -14.96 -15.85
CA TRP A 267 4.75 -15.48 -14.64
C TRP A 267 4.28 -16.89 -14.24
N ALA A 268 3.53 -17.58 -15.11
CA ALA A 268 3.03 -18.92 -14.81
C ALA A 268 4.14 -19.98 -14.89
N ILE A 269 4.26 -20.80 -13.85
CA ILE A 269 5.15 -21.95 -13.80
C ILE A 269 4.32 -23.24 -13.81
N ASP A 270 4.63 -24.15 -14.74
CA ASP A 270 4.11 -25.50 -14.75
C ASP A 270 5.01 -26.42 -13.90
N TRP A 271 4.65 -26.56 -12.62
CA TRP A 271 5.33 -27.43 -11.66
C TRP A 271 5.06 -28.92 -11.87
N ALA A 272 4.12 -29.30 -12.76
CA ALA A 272 3.83 -30.71 -13.06
C ALA A 272 4.78 -31.29 -14.12
N LYS A 273 5.37 -30.46 -14.99
CA LYS A 273 6.40 -30.90 -15.94
C LYS A 273 7.68 -31.38 -15.25
N ARG A 274 8.43 -32.24 -15.94
CA ARG A 274 9.72 -32.79 -15.48
C ARG A 274 10.77 -32.61 -16.58
N PRO A 275 11.65 -31.59 -16.51
CA PRO A 275 11.73 -30.56 -15.47
C PRO A 275 10.54 -29.56 -15.50
N PRO A 276 10.27 -28.83 -14.40
CA PRO A 276 9.34 -27.71 -14.39
C PRO A 276 9.56 -26.76 -15.57
N GLY A 277 8.48 -26.28 -16.18
CA GLY A 277 8.54 -25.49 -17.42
C GLY A 277 7.73 -24.21 -17.36
N GLY A 278 7.92 -23.35 -18.37
CA GLY A 278 7.22 -22.07 -18.53
C GLY A 278 8.19 -20.94 -18.88
N GLY A 279 7.65 -19.85 -19.47
CA GLY A 279 8.42 -18.68 -19.90
C GLY A 279 9.24 -18.02 -18.79
N VAL A 280 8.89 -18.26 -17.52
CA VAL A 280 9.67 -17.81 -16.36
C VAL A 280 11.11 -18.32 -16.41
N PHE A 281 11.32 -19.61 -16.73
CA PHE A 281 12.66 -20.22 -16.70
C PHE A 281 13.44 -20.02 -17.99
N THR A 282 12.75 -19.93 -19.13
CA THR A 282 13.38 -19.80 -20.46
C THR A 282 13.68 -18.35 -20.82
N ASP A 283 12.82 -17.41 -20.40
CA ASP A 283 12.86 -16.03 -20.87
C ASP A 283 13.02 -15.04 -19.71
N LEU A 284 12.12 -15.06 -18.73
CA LEU A 284 12.02 -13.97 -17.75
C LEU A 284 13.16 -13.94 -16.72
N LEU A 285 13.50 -15.09 -16.09
CA LEU A 285 14.60 -15.14 -15.12
C LEU A 285 15.97 -14.87 -15.77
N PRO A 286 16.33 -15.48 -16.92
CA PRO A 286 17.56 -15.12 -17.63
C PRO A 286 17.64 -13.63 -17.93
N MET A 287 16.58 -13.05 -18.50
CA MET A 287 16.53 -11.63 -18.86
C MET A 287 16.65 -10.72 -17.63
N ALA A 288 15.95 -11.02 -16.54
CA ALA A 288 16.00 -10.23 -15.31
C ALA A 288 17.37 -10.29 -14.62
N VAL A 289 18.07 -11.42 -14.68
CA VAL A 289 19.44 -11.55 -14.17
C VAL A 289 20.43 -10.83 -15.08
N GLU A 290 20.29 -10.95 -16.40
CA GLU A 290 21.16 -10.30 -17.39
C GLU A 290 21.15 -8.77 -17.24
N VAL A 291 19.98 -8.17 -17.07
CA VAL A 291 19.86 -6.71 -16.86
C VAL A 291 20.18 -6.25 -15.43
N GLY A 292 20.56 -7.18 -14.54
CA GLY A 292 20.90 -6.87 -13.14
C GLY A 292 19.69 -6.53 -12.25
N LEU A 293 18.45 -6.82 -12.68
CA LEU A 293 17.27 -6.66 -11.84
C LEU A 293 17.25 -7.69 -10.71
N MET A 294 17.65 -8.94 -10.98
CA MET A 294 17.61 -10.04 -10.00
C MET A 294 18.99 -10.64 -9.74
N SER A 295 19.15 -11.22 -8.57
CA SER A 295 20.40 -11.83 -8.11
C SER A 295 20.12 -13.00 -7.16
N ALA A 296 21.08 -13.90 -6.98
CA ALA A 296 20.88 -15.13 -6.21
C ALA A 296 20.60 -14.91 -4.71
N ASP A 297 20.92 -13.73 -4.19
CA ASP A 297 20.83 -13.33 -2.79
C ASP A 297 19.50 -12.65 -2.42
N VAL A 298 18.74 -12.15 -3.41
CA VAL A 298 17.44 -11.51 -3.19
C VAL A 298 16.33 -12.41 -3.72
N PRO A 299 15.36 -12.83 -2.89
CA PRO A 299 14.28 -13.70 -3.34
C PRO A 299 13.30 -12.97 -4.27
N VAL A 300 12.54 -13.75 -5.02
CA VAL A 300 11.39 -13.30 -5.81
C VAL A 300 10.15 -14.08 -5.40
N VAL A 301 9.03 -13.39 -5.29
CA VAL A 301 7.74 -14.03 -4.98
C VAL A 301 7.00 -14.33 -6.26
N HIS A 302 6.54 -15.58 -6.37
CA HIS A 302 5.81 -16.10 -7.51
C HIS A 302 4.41 -16.58 -7.07
N GLY A 303 3.37 -16.07 -7.71
CA GLY A 303 1.98 -16.50 -7.56
C GLY A 303 1.28 -16.66 -8.91
N ALA A 304 0.62 -17.80 -9.12
CA ALA A 304 -0.17 -18.04 -10.34
C ALA A 304 -1.65 -17.76 -10.07
N ILE A 305 -2.26 -16.85 -10.82
CA ILE A 305 -3.72 -16.63 -10.81
C ILE A 305 -4.32 -17.54 -11.92
N LEU A 306 -5.38 -18.30 -11.65
CA LEU A 306 -6.05 -19.09 -12.71
C LEU A 306 -7.06 -18.23 -13.48
N GLN A 307 -7.30 -18.58 -14.75
CA GLN A 307 -8.28 -17.91 -15.63
C GLN A 307 -9.71 -17.90 -15.07
N SER A 308 -10.05 -18.77 -14.11
CA SER A 308 -11.37 -18.88 -13.49
C SER A 308 -11.63 -17.92 -12.34
N GLY A 309 -10.65 -17.10 -11.94
CA GLY A 309 -10.77 -16.23 -10.75
C GLY A 309 -10.64 -16.97 -9.41
N GLU A 310 -10.44 -18.30 -9.42
CA GLU A 310 -10.05 -19.03 -8.22
C GLU A 310 -8.55 -18.85 -7.96
N GLN A 311 -8.20 -18.29 -6.80
CA GLN A 311 -6.82 -18.28 -6.32
C GLN A 311 -6.35 -19.73 -6.15
N ARG A 312 -5.28 -20.13 -6.85
CA ARG A 312 -4.50 -21.31 -6.47
C ARG A 312 -3.11 -20.88 -6.06
N ILE A 313 -2.76 -21.33 -4.86
CA ILE A 313 -1.41 -21.38 -4.29
C ILE A 313 -0.47 -21.92 -5.38
N SER A 314 0.77 -21.43 -5.44
CA SER A 314 1.73 -21.59 -6.55
C SER A 314 1.97 -23.00 -7.12
N PHE A 315 1.43 -24.07 -6.53
CA PHE A 315 1.52 -25.45 -7.01
C PHE A 315 0.16 -26.05 -7.31
N ASP A 316 0.10 -26.91 -8.32
CA ASP A 316 -1.07 -27.75 -8.59
C ASP A 316 -1.39 -28.64 -7.36
N LYS A 317 -2.63 -28.49 -6.84
CA LYS A 317 -3.13 -29.25 -5.68
C LYS A 317 -3.13 -30.77 -5.93
N ARG A 318 -3.07 -31.22 -7.18
CA ARG A 318 -3.00 -32.64 -7.58
C ARG A 318 -1.63 -33.28 -7.34
N LEU A 319 -0.55 -32.47 -7.22
CA LEU A 319 0.79 -32.99 -6.99
C LEU A 319 0.96 -33.42 -5.53
N THR A 320 1.63 -34.55 -5.32
CA THR A 320 2.04 -34.99 -3.98
C THR A 320 3.14 -34.08 -3.42
N VAL A 321 3.31 -34.05 -2.10
CA VAL A 321 4.43 -33.33 -1.46
C VAL A 321 5.78 -33.76 -2.03
N GLN A 322 5.97 -35.06 -2.29
CA GLN A 322 7.18 -35.58 -2.91
C GLN A 322 7.41 -34.97 -4.30
N GLN A 323 6.39 -35.00 -5.16
CA GLN A 323 6.47 -34.43 -6.51
C GLN A 323 6.78 -32.92 -6.49
N LYS A 324 6.20 -32.17 -5.55
CA LYS A 324 6.52 -30.74 -5.36
C LYS A 324 7.97 -30.57 -4.94
N ASN A 325 8.45 -31.38 -3.99
CA ASN A 325 9.82 -31.32 -3.50
C ASN A 325 10.87 -31.72 -4.55
N GLU A 326 10.56 -32.66 -5.44
CA GLU A 326 11.42 -32.99 -6.59
C GLU A 326 11.56 -31.80 -7.55
N ALA A 327 10.45 -31.12 -7.83
CA ALA A 327 10.44 -29.92 -8.69
C ALA A 327 11.21 -28.75 -8.05
N VAL A 328 11.02 -28.53 -6.74
CA VAL A 328 11.80 -27.55 -5.97
C VAL A 328 13.28 -27.91 -5.94
N ALA A 329 13.64 -29.18 -5.76
CA ALA A 329 15.03 -29.62 -5.75
C ALA A 329 15.71 -29.41 -7.12
N TRP A 330 14.99 -29.64 -8.22
CA TRP A 330 15.46 -29.29 -9.56
C TRP A 330 15.73 -27.79 -9.68
N TYR A 331 14.79 -26.95 -9.24
CA TYR A 331 14.96 -25.49 -9.30
C TYR A 331 16.16 -25.03 -8.46
N GLU A 332 16.31 -25.55 -7.24
CA GLU A 332 17.45 -25.27 -6.36
C GLU A 332 18.79 -25.64 -7.02
N ALA A 333 18.84 -26.72 -7.81
CA ALA A 333 20.02 -27.08 -8.57
C ALA A 333 20.29 -26.10 -9.73
N GLU A 334 19.27 -25.71 -10.48
CA GLU A 334 19.43 -24.77 -11.60
C GLU A 334 19.79 -23.37 -11.15
N ARG A 335 19.17 -22.86 -10.07
CA ARG A 335 19.46 -21.51 -9.58
C ARG A 335 20.89 -21.36 -9.09
N ARG A 336 21.47 -22.41 -8.48
CA ARG A 336 22.89 -22.42 -8.08
C ARG A 336 23.83 -22.36 -9.27
N LYS A 337 23.47 -23.01 -10.38
CA LYS A 337 24.27 -23.00 -11.62
C LYS A 337 24.17 -21.66 -12.35
N ARG A 338 22.97 -21.05 -12.35
CA ARG A 338 22.64 -19.89 -13.20
C ARG A 338 22.62 -18.56 -12.47
N GLY A 339 22.84 -18.55 -11.15
CA GLY A 339 22.73 -17.34 -10.33
C GLY A 339 21.30 -16.81 -10.19
N TRP A 340 20.28 -17.66 -10.38
CA TRP A 340 18.88 -17.24 -10.25
C TRP A 340 18.49 -16.99 -8.79
N PRO A 341 17.49 -16.11 -8.54
CA PRO A 341 16.99 -15.82 -7.20
C PRO A 341 16.39 -17.06 -6.53
N GLU A 342 16.11 -16.98 -5.24
CA GLU A 342 15.18 -17.94 -4.62
C GLU A 342 13.74 -17.63 -5.08
N LEU A 343 12.94 -18.65 -5.39
CA LEU A 343 11.49 -18.49 -5.56
C LEU A 343 10.77 -18.74 -4.23
N ALA A 344 9.96 -17.79 -3.80
CA ALA A 344 8.97 -17.96 -2.73
C ALA A 344 7.56 -18.06 -3.32
N ALA A 345 6.73 -18.95 -2.78
CA ALA A 345 5.37 -19.19 -3.25
C ALA A 345 4.41 -18.19 -2.59
N TYR A 346 3.50 -17.63 -3.38
CA TYR A 346 2.41 -16.80 -2.85
C TYR A 346 1.24 -17.68 -2.39
N ALA A 347 0.80 -17.49 -1.16
CA ALA A 347 -0.35 -18.18 -0.57
C ALA A 347 -1.67 -17.49 -0.96
N ARG A 348 -2.75 -17.84 -0.25
CA ARG A 348 -4.01 -17.08 -0.27
C ARG A 348 -3.72 -15.62 0.04
N ASP A 349 -4.24 -14.73 -0.79
CA ASP A 349 -4.06 -13.29 -0.66
C ASP A 349 -4.89 -12.73 0.50
N GLU A 350 -4.29 -11.83 1.29
CA GLU A 350 -4.92 -11.06 2.38
C GLU A 350 -5.90 -11.87 3.27
N PRO A 351 -5.47 -13.00 3.86
CA PRO A 351 -6.33 -13.77 4.73
C PRO A 351 -6.70 -12.96 5.98
N ARG A 352 -7.94 -13.06 6.45
CA ARG A 352 -8.40 -12.36 7.65
C ARG A 352 -8.28 -13.24 8.88
N TYR A 353 -7.82 -12.69 9.99
CA TYR A 353 -7.83 -13.37 11.28
C TYR A 353 -8.91 -12.79 12.21
N PRO A 354 -9.72 -13.63 12.89
CA PRO A 354 -9.71 -15.10 12.88
C PRO A 354 -10.59 -15.73 11.78
N ALA A 355 -11.31 -14.93 10.99
CA ALA A 355 -12.36 -15.39 10.08
C ALA A 355 -11.92 -16.48 9.08
N ASP A 356 -10.72 -16.35 8.52
CA ASP A 356 -10.19 -17.27 7.50
C ASP A 356 -9.19 -18.27 8.10
N ALA A 357 -8.97 -18.28 9.43
CA ALA A 357 -7.88 -19.03 10.07
C ALA A 357 -7.97 -20.55 9.86
N GLY A 358 -9.17 -21.12 9.99
CA GLY A 358 -9.40 -22.55 9.75
C GLY A 358 -9.12 -22.95 8.29
N LEU A 359 -9.59 -22.12 7.35
CA LEU A 359 -9.39 -22.32 5.92
C LEU A 359 -7.90 -22.25 5.54
N VAL A 360 -7.19 -21.22 6.01
CA VAL A 360 -5.75 -21.06 5.75
C VAL A 360 -4.95 -22.21 6.36
N ARG A 361 -5.29 -22.66 7.58
CA ARG A 361 -4.64 -23.82 8.21
C ARG A 361 -4.88 -25.10 7.42
N GLN A 362 -6.10 -25.33 6.94
CA GLN A 362 -6.41 -26.46 6.07
C GLN A 362 -5.59 -26.39 4.77
N GLU A 363 -5.55 -25.23 4.11
CA GLU A 363 -4.78 -25.01 2.88
C GLU A 363 -3.26 -25.16 3.09
N SER A 364 -2.76 -24.80 4.28
CA SER A 364 -1.33 -24.93 4.61
C SER A 364 -0.86 -26.37 4.69
N THR A 365 -1.74 -27.34 4.98
CA THR A 365 -1.35 -28.77 5.05
C THR A 365 -0.77 -29.28 3.74
N TYR A 366 -1.19 -28.72 2.61
CA TYR A 366 -0.66 -29.05 1.27
C TYR A 366 0.74 -28.49 1.00
N PHE A 367 1.21 -27.55 1.83
CA PHE A 367 2.45 -26.77 1.65
C PHE A 367 3.44 -26.91 2.79
N ARG A 368 3.00 -27.34 3.98
CA ARG A 368 3.82 -27.44 5.19
C ARG A 368 5.15 -28.17 4.95
N ASP A 369 5.09 -29.30 4.24
CA ASP A 369 6.25 -30.16 3.98
C ASP A 369 6.92 -29.88 2.63
N VAL A 370 6.52 -28.82 1.93
CA VAL A 370 7.15 -28.37 0.69
C VAL A 370 8.36 -27.49 1.05
N LYS A 371 9.53 -27.80 0.49
CA LYS A 371 10.82 -27.13 0.79
C LYS A 371 10.97 -25.76 0.12
N MET A 372 9.89 -24.98 0.08
CA MET A 372 9.81 -23.65 -0.53
C MET A 372 9.15 -22.67 0.45
N ARG A 373 9.67 -21.45 0.55
CA ARG A 373 9.11 -20.43 1.45
C ARG A 373 7.74 -19.97 0.96
N LEU A 374 6.86 -19.67 1.91
CA LEU A 374 5.50 -19.21 1.68
C LEU A 374 5.36 -17.73 2.08
N ALA A 375 4.87 -16.92 1.16
CA ALA A 375 4.65 -15.48 1.31
C ALA A 375 3.17 -15.16 1.14
N THR A 376 2.67 -14.13 1.82
CA THR A 376 1.40 -13.49 1.44
C THR A 376 1.32 -12.06 1.96
N ALA A 377 0.55 -11.22 1.27
CA ALA A 377 0.06 -9.96 1.81
C ALA A 377 -0.87 -10.22 3.00
N MET A 378 -0.70 -9.46 4.08
CA MET A 378 -1.47 -9.61 5.30
C MET A 378 -1.54 -8.30 6.09
N ASP A 379 -2.58 -8.17 6.90
CA ASP A 379 -2.64 -7.14 7.96
C ASP A 379 -1.96 -7.67 9.24
N ALA A 380 -1.81 -6.81 10.24
CA ALA A 380 -1.20 -7.21 11.52
C ALA A 380 -2.04 -8.25 12.29
N ASN A 381 -3.36 -8.30 12.10
CA ASN A 381 -4.22 -9.34 12.68
C ASN A 381 -3.84 -10.73 12.16
N ALA A 382 -3.67 -10.84 10.84
CA ALA A 382 -3.24 -12.07 10.19
C ALA A 382 -1.78 -12.40 10.51
N ALA A 383 -0.88 -11.42 10.63
CA ALA A 383 0.48 -11.67 11.13
C ALA A 383 0.45 -12.27 12.56
N TYR A 384 -0.42 -11.77 13.43
CA TYR A 384 -0.58 -12.30 14.79
C TYR A 384 -1.08 -13.75 14.78
N GLY A 385 -2.14 -14.07 14.04
CA GLY A 385 -2.83 -15.36 14.13
C GLY A 385 -2.43 -16.42 13.09
N LEU A 386 -1.76 -16.02 12.00
CA LEU A 386 -1.39 -16.87 10.86
C LEU A 386 0.08 -16.73 10.46
N GLY A 387 0.88 -15.95 11.19
CA GLY A 387 2.32 -15.81 10.97
C GLY A 387 3.09 -17.13 11.12
N ASP A 388 2.56 -18.09 11.90
CA ASP A 388 3.14 -19.44 12.08
C ASP A 388 3.09 -20.32 10.84
N ILE A 389 2.37 -19.90 9.81
CA ILE A 389 2.21 -20.62 8.55
C ILE A 389 3.14 -20.06 7.47
N HIS A 390 3.48 -18.77 7.57
CA HIS A 390 4.14 -18.01 6.52
C HIS A 390 5.60 -17.70 6.87
N ASP A 391 6.48 -17.85 5.89
CA ASP A 391 7.92 -17.50 6.01
C ASP A 391 8.20 -16.05 5.66
N ILE A 392 7.29 -15.42 4.91
CA ILE A 392 7.40 -14.02 4.50
C ILE A 392 6.07 -13.33 4.78
N TRP A 393 6.08 -12.43 5.76
CA TRP A 393 4.91 -11.65 6.16
C TRP A 393 4.97 -10.33 5.39
N ILE A 394 4.17 -10.19 4.34
CA ILE A 394 4.10 -8.94 3.57
C ILE A 394 3.04 -8.05 4.23
N VAL A 395 3.46 -7.31 5.25
CA VAL A 395 2.55 -6.58 6.15
C VAL A 395 2.20 -5.21 5.55
N ARG A 396 0.94 -4.82 5.66
CA ARG A 396 0.49 -3.48 5.23
C ARG A 396 1.35 -2.37 5.85
N ALA A 397 1.72 -1.37 5.05
CA ALA A 397 2.48 -0.22 5.54
C ALA A 397 1.69 0.52 6.63
N GLY A 398 2.40 1.06 7.63
CA GLY A 398 1.78 1.65 8.83
C GLY A 398 1.41 0.62 9.91
N GLU A 399 1.38 -0.68 9.59
CA GLU A 399 1.03 -1.72 10.56
C GLU A 399 2.24 -2.47 11.16
N VAL A 400 3.47 -2.19 10.71
CA VAL A 400 4.67 -2.89 11.21
C VAL A 400 5.14 -2.30 12.53
N THR A 401 5.16 -3.11 13.60
CA THR A 401 5.70 -2.72 14.91
C THR A 401 7.02 -3.43 15.25
N PRO A 402 7.83 -2.89 16.18
CA PRO A 402 9.03 -3.57 16.67
C PRO A 402 8.76 -4.97 17.23
N GLN A 403 7.68 -5.16 17.99
CA GLN A 403 7.31 -6.49 18.50
C GLN A 403 6.92 -7.46 17.38
N LEU A 404 6.20 -7.00 16.35
CA LEU A 404 5.87 -7.83 15.18
C LEU A 404 7.14 -8.31 14.48
N VAL A 405 8.09 -7.41 14.21
CA VAL A 405 9.36 -7.75 13.56
C VAL A 405 10.20 -8.72 14.42
N ARG A 406 10.24 -8.51 15.74
CA ARG A 406 10.91 -9.44 16.66
C ARG A 406 10.26 -10.82 16.63
N GLU A 407 8.92 -10.89 16.68
CA GLU A 407 8.21 -12.17 16.66
C GLU A 407 8.42 -12.91 15.33
N ALA A 408 8.36 -12.22 14.19
CA ALA A 408 8.68 -12.80 12.90
C ALA A 408 10.11 -13.37 12.87
N GLY A 409 11.10 -12.61 13.36
CA GLY A 409 12.50 -13.04 13.41
C GLY A 409 12.69 -14.30 14.26
N ARG A 410 12.00 -14.44 15.40
CA ARG A 410 12.04 -15.66 16.23
C ARG A 410 11.46 -16.88 15.50
N MET A 411 10.43 -16.66 14.70
CA MET A 411 9.80 -17.69 13.88
C MET A 411 10.57 -17.99 12.59
N GLY A 412 11.76 -17.39 12.41
CA GLY A 412 12.55 -17.52 11.19
C GLY A 412 11.92 -16.87 9.96
N ALA A 413 10.90 -16.03 10.14
CA ALA A 413 10.16 -15.35 9.09
C ALA A 413 10.76 -13.97 8.78
N ALA A 414 10.61 -13.54 7.53
CA ALA A 414 10.98 -12.23 7.05
C ALA A 414 9.76 -11.29 7.02
N VAL A 415 9.89 -10.07 7.54
CA VAL A 415 8.85 -9.04 7.40
C VAL A 415 9.15 -8.17 6.20
N TRP A 416 8.21 -8.13 5.27
CA TRP A 416 8.17 -7.19 4.16
C TRP A 416 7.04 -6.19 4.39
N SER A 417 7.03 -5.09 3.64
CA SER A 417 5.88 -4.19 3.65
C SER A 417 5.32 -3.88 2.28
N TYR A 418 4.02 -3.66 2.23
CA TYR A 418 3.29 -3.35 1.02
C TYR A 418 2.26 -2.23 1.26
N THR A 419 2.04 -1.38 0.26
CA THR A 419 0.91 -0.44 0.27
C THR A 419 0.36 -0.19 -1.13
N PRO A 420 -0.98 -0.14 -1.26
CA PRO A 420 -1.64 0.42 -2.41
C PRO A 420 -2.12 1.85 -2.14
N ARG A 421 -1.52 2.64 -1.23
CA ARG A 421 -2.07 3.95 -0.81
C ARG A 421 -1.09 5.10 -0.91
N ILE A 422 0.04 4.86 -1.56
CA ILE A 422 1.03 5.88 -1.87
C ILE A 422 1.10 5.98 -3.39
N TYR A 423 0.74 7.13 -3.94
CA TYR A 423 0.60 7.32 -5.37
C TYR A 423 1.90 7.84 -5.99
N ALA A 424 2.12 7.55 -7.27
CA ALA A 424 3.30 8.03 -8.00
C ALA A 424 3.35 9.56 -8.16
N ALA A 425 2.27 10.28 -7.84
CA ALA A 425 2.26 11.73 -7.78
C ALA A 425 2.71 12.30 -6.41
N GLU A 426 3.04 11.45 -5.44
CA GLU A 426 3.42 11.85 -4.08
C GLU A 426 4.93 11.60 -3.84
N PRO A 427 5.83 12.35 -4.49
CA PRO A 427 7.27 12.04 -4.51
C PRO A 427 7.90 11.91 -3.11
N LEU A 428 7.50 12.78 -2.17
CA LEU A 428 7.99 12.72 -0.79
C LEU A 428 7.62 11.41 -0.08
N ARG A 429 6.35 10.99 -0.18
CA ARG A 429 5.87 9.75 0.46
C ARG A 429 6.52 8.52 -0.17
N VAL A 430 6.69 8.53 -1.49
CA VAL A 430 7.34 7.44 -2.21
C VAL A 430 8.81 7.29 -1.80
N ARG A 431 9.58 8.40 -1.73
CA ARG A 431 10.98 8.38 -1.27
C ARG A 431 11.09 7.90 0.18
N TYR A 432 10.26 8.45 1.07
CA TYR A 432 10.24 8.07 2.49
C TYR A 432 9.94 6.58 2.68
N TYR A 433 8.89 6.09 2.03
CA TYR A 433 8.44 4.71 2.17
C TYR A 433 9.45 3.72 1.61
N ALA A 434 10.09 4.02 0.47
CA ALA A 434 11.11 3.16 -0.10
C ALA A 434 12.40 3.14 0.74
N GLY A 435 12.86 4.30 1.21
CA GLY A 435 14.13 4.43 1.92
C GLY A 435 14.04 4.31 3.43
N LEU A 436 13.74 5.45 4.07
CA LEU A 436 13.86 5.62 5.52
C LEU A 436 12.92 4.70 6.30
N TYR A 437 11.66 4.54 5.86
CA TYR A 437 10.71 3.63 6.51
C TYR A 437 11.21 2.18 6.47
N THR A 438 11.58 1.69 5.27
CA THR A 438 12.11 0.33 5.07
C THR A 438 13.32 0.06 5.95
N TRP A 439 14.28 0.99 5.95
CA TRP A 439 15.48 0.89 6.79
C TRP A 439 15.11 0.91 8.28
N ALA A 440 14.30 1.87 8.73
CA ALA A 440 13.99 2.10 10.14
C ALA A 440 13.27 0.90 10.79
N HIS A 441 12.38 0.23 10.04
CA HIS A 441 11.67 -0.97 10.49
C HIS A 441 12.45 -2.27 10.28
N ARG A 442 13.68 -2.22 9.74
CA ARG A 442 14.53 -3.39 9.44
C ARG A 442 13.83 -4.42 8.54
N LEU A 443 13.05 -3.93 7.59
CA LEU A 443 12.30 -4.78 6.66
C LEU A 443 13.26 -5.54 5.75
N LYS A 444 12.87 -6.76 5.37
CA LYS A 444 13.59 -7.60 4.39
C LYS A 444 13.01 -7.49 2.98
N GLY A 445 11.98 -6.67 2.82
CA GLY A 445 11.37 -6.41 1.53
C GLY A 445 10.36 -5.28 1.56
N GLN A 446 10.19 -4.62 0.42
CA GLN A 446 9.23 -3.56 0.20
C GLN A 446 8.63 -3.72 -1.20
N CYS A 447 7.30 -3.73 -1.26
CA CYS A 447 6.53 -3.87 -2.48
C CYS A 447 5.55 -2.69 -2.65
N MET A 448 5.32 -2.28 -3.89
CA MET A 448 4.30 -1.29 -4.26
C MET A 448 3.26 -1.90 -5.21
N PHE A 449 2.01 -1.44 -5.10
CA PHE A 449 0.94 -1.71 -6.05
C PHE A 449 0.75 -0.55 -7.03
N ALA A 450 0.60 -0.73 -8.34
CA ALA A 450 1.19 -1.71 -9.24
C ALA A 450 2.09 -0.93 -10.23
N HIS A 451 2.94 -1.62 -10.99
CA HIS A 451 3.94 -0.95 -11.86
C HIS A 451 3.31 -0.05 -12.94
N TYR A 452 2.36 -0.57 -13.71
CA TYR A 452 1.72 0.16 -14.81
C TYR A 452 0.22 0.37 -14.65
N ALA A 453 -0.54 -0.66 -14.29
CA ALA A 453 -1.99 -0.54 -14.16
C ALA A 453 -2.55 -1.70 -13.36
N PHE A 454 -3.17 -1.40 -12.22
CA PHE A 454 -4.24 -2.19 -11.61
C PHE A 454 -5.03 -1.24 -10.71
N GLN A 455 -6.36 -1.16 -10.85
CA GLN A 455 -7.21 -0.22 -10.09
C GLN A 455 -6.69 1.24 -10.10
N ASN A 456 -6.28 1.73 -11.28
CA ASN A 456 -5.69 3.06 -11.49
C ASN A 456 -4.25 3.24 -10.92
N TYR A 457 -3.64 2.32 -10.17
CA TYR A 457 -2.24 2.51 -9.74
C TYR A 457 -1.24 2.41 -10.91
N LYS A 458 -0.37 3.42 -11.05
CA LYS A 458 0.60 3.54 -12.15
C LYS A 458 1.84 4.34 -11.69
N HIS A 459 3.04 3.82 -11.94
CA HIS A 459 4.32 4.52 -11.70
C HIS A 459 5.05 4.91 -12.98
N ILE A 460 4.73 4.24 -14.08
CA ILE A 460 5.27 4.51 -15.41
C ILE A 460 4.14 4.66 -16.41
N TRP A 461 4.34 5.34 -17.53
CA TRP A 461 3.41 5.36 -18.66
C TRP A 461 4.13 4.99 -19.97
N VAL A 462 3.37 4.63 -21.01
CA VAL A 462 3.91 4.25 -22.32
C VAL A 462 3.04 4.77 -23.45
N ARG A 463 3.66 5.06 -24.58
CA ARG A 463 3.06 5.38 -25.89
C ARG A 463 3.57 4.40 -26.93
N GLU A 464 2.77 4.16 -27.97
CA GLU A 464 3.23 3.38 -29.11
C GLU A 464 4.43 4.09 -29.76
N GLY A 465 5.50 3.33 -30.02
CA GLY A 465 6.76 3.85 -30.55
C GLY A 465 7.81 4.25 -29.50
N ASP A 466 7.44 4.39 -28.23
CA ASP A 466 8.42 4.64 -27.17
C ASP A 466 9.44 3.49 -27.11
N GLU A 467 10.71 3.79 -26.88
CA GLU A 467 11.78 2.77 -26.72
C GLU A 467 11.96 2.30 -25.27
N ARG A 468 11.31 2.95 -24.31
CA ARG A 468 11.36 2.65 -22.88
C ARG A 468 10.10 3.15 -22.15
N PRO A 469 9.82 2.67 -20.94
CA PRO A 469 8.81 3.28 -20.09
C PRO A 469 9.13 4.73 -19.72
N MET A 470 8.11 5.58 -19.69
CA MET A 470 8.25 6.97 -19.22
C MET A 470 7.90 7.05 -17.72
N PRO A 471 8.75 7.69 -16.89
CA PRO A 471 8.54 7.70 -15.45
C PRO A 471 7.47 8.72 -15.02
N MET A 472 6.85 8.47 -13.88
CA MET A 472 6.24 9.52 -13.08
C MET A 472 7.25 10.02 -12.02
N VAL A 473 7.06 11.22 -11.49
CA VAL A 473 7.97 11.81 -10.48
C VAL A 473 8.16 10.92 -9.24
N GLY A 474 7.13 10.17 -8.84
CA GLY A 474 7.19 9.18 -7.77
C GLY A 474 8.11 8.00 -8.08
N TRP A 475 8.23 7.60 -9.35
CA TRP A 475 9.12 6.51 -9.75
C TRP A 475 10.60 6.91 -9.60
N GLU A 476 10.94 8.11 -10.06
CA GLU A 476 12.29 8.68 -9.90
C GLU A 476 12.66 8.85 -8.42
N THR A 477 11.71 9.31 -7.60
CA THR A 477 11.93 9.51 -6.15
C THR A 477 11.87 8.20 -5.35
N ARG A 478 11.25 7.14 -5.89
CA ARG A 478 11.41 5.77 -5.37
C ARG A 478 12.85 5.30 -5.48
N ARG A 479 13.48 5.49 -6.65
CA ARG A 479 14.90 5.18 -6.85
C ARG A 479 15.75 5.91 -5.82
N GLU A 480 15.51 7.21 -5.63
CA GLU A 480 16.21 7.96 -4.60
C GLU A 480 15.99 7.41 -3.19
N GLY A 481 14.77 6.97 -2.85
CA GLY A 481 14.50 6.34 -1.55
C GLY A 481 15.28 5.04 -1.37
N ILE A 482 15.34 4.20 -2.40
CA ILE A 482 16.15 2.97 -2.38
C ILE A 482 17.63 3.30 -2.21
N ASP A 483 18.13 4.37 -2.83
CA ASP A 483 19.50 4.84 -2.62
C ASP A 483 19.75 5.33 -1.20
N ASP A 484 18.80 6.05 -0.58
CA ASP A 484 18.89 6.43 0.84
C ASP A 484 19.06 5.16 1.72
N TYR A 485 18.29 4.10 1.44
CA TYR A 485 18.46 2.80 2.10
C TYR A 485 19.86 2.20 1.85
N ARG A 486 20.35 2.20 0.61
CA ARG A 486 21.67 1.65 0.24
C ARG A 486 22.81 2.33 1.00
N TYR A 487 22.77 3.66 1.15
CA TYR A 487 23.76 4.40 1.93
C TYR A 487 23.73 4.03 3.42
N LEU A 488 22.53 3.88 4.00
CA LEU A 488 22.37 3.50 5.40
C LEU A 488 22.81 2.05 5.65
N GLN A 489 22.47 1.11 4.75
CA GLN A 489 22.94 -0.26 4.77
C GLN A 489 24.48 -0.32 4.70
N MET A 490 25.08 0.41 3.75
CA MET A 490 26.53 0.45 3.59
C MET A 490 27.24 1.03 4.82
N LEU A 491 26.62 1.99 5.51
CA LEU A 491 27.14 2.50 6.78
C LEU A 491 27.04 1.44 7.90
N GLU A 492 25.93 0.70 7.99
CA GLU A 492 25.80 -0.41 8.93
C GLU A 492 26.89 -1.46 8.73
N ASP A 493 27.23 -1.79 7.47
CA ASP A 493 28.35 -2.68 7.14
C ASP A 493 29.69 -2.11 7.61
N CYS A 494 29.94 -0.81 7.37
CA CYS A 494 31.16 -0.15 7.82
C CYS A 494 31.31 -0.13 9.35
N ILE A 495 30.19 -0.01 10.08
CA ILE A 495 30.14 -0.09 11.54
C ILE A 495 30.40 -1.53 12.01
N ALA A 496 29.78 -2.52 11.36
CA ALA A 496 29.91 -3.93 11.69
C ALA A 496 31.35 -4.44 11.47
N ALA A 497 32.02 -4.00 10.41
CA ALA A 497 33.41 -4.33 10.13
C ALA A 497 34.41 -3.70 11.14
N ARG A 498 34.00 -2.66 11.88
CA ARG A 498 34.89 -1.87 12.75
C ARG A 498 34.25 -1.53 14.10
N PRO A 499 33.77 -2.51 14.88
CA PRO A 499 32.91 -2.26 16.03
C PRO A 499 33.59 -1.49 17.17
N GLY A 500 34.93 -1.56 17.27
CA GLY A 500 35.74 -0.84 18.25
C GLY A 500 36.24 0.54 17.81
N HIS A 501 35.99 0.97 16.57
CA HIS A 501 36.40 2.29 16.09
C HIS A 501 35.47 3.37 16.67
N TRP A 502 36.01 4.45 17.24
CA TRP A 502 35.21 5.50 17.91
C TRP A 502 34.14 6.10 16.99
N LEU A 503 34.49 6.34 15.71
CA LEU A 503 33.56 6.87 14.71
C LEU A 503 32.41 5.88 14.40
N ALA A 504 32.65 4.57 14.51
CA ALA A 504 31.60 3.57 14.33
C ALA A 504 30.59 3.63 15.50
N GLY A 505 31.07 3.92 16.72
CA GLY A 505 30.22 4.20 17.87
C GLY A 505 29.36 5.46 17.68
N GLU A 506 29.96 6.56 17.20
CA GLU A 506 29.24 7.80 16.88
C GLU A 506 28.18 7.59 15.78
N ALA A 507 28.57 6.92 14.69
CA ALA A 507 27.67 6.60 13.59
C ALA A 507 26.50 5.71 14.04
N ARG A 508 26.76 4.68 14.86
CA ARG A 508 25.72 3.81 15.45
C ARG A 508 24.71 4.62 16.27
N GLN A 509 25.18 5.52 17.14
CA GLN A 509 24.28 6.38 17.91
C GLN A 509 23.48 7.33 17.03
N TRP A 510 24.07 7.84 15.95
CA TRP A 510 23.35 8.66 14.99
C TRP A 510 22.25 7.87 14.25
N LEU A 511 22.55 6.65 13.81
CA LEU A 511 21.58 5.74 13.21
C LEU A 511 20.44 5.42 14.19
N GLU A 512 20.73 5.09 15.45
CA GLU A 512 19.67 4.80 16.43
C GLU A 512 18.76 6.01 16.69
N ARG A 513 19.31 7.24 16.76
CA ARG A 513 18.50 8.47 16.85
C ARG A 513 17.62 8.69 15.62
N LEU A 514 18.18 8.52 14.42
CA LEU A 514 17.42 8.65 13.18
C LEU A 514 16.30 7.61 13.12
N ARG A 515 16.58 6.36 13.50
CA ARG A 515 15.61 5.26 13.56
C ARG A 515 14.46 5.60 14.52
N ALA A 516 14.76 6.12 15.71
CA ALA A 516 13.75 6.53 16.69
C ALA A 516 12.86 7.68 16.21
N GLN A 517 13.38 8.58 15.36
CA GLN A 517 12.61 9.68 14.76
C GLN A 517 11.67 9.21 13.63
N VAL A 518 12.13 8.25 12.82
CA VAL A 518 11.40 7.77 11.64
C VAL A 518 10.30 6.76 12.01
N MET A 519 10.62 5.79 12.87
CA MET A 519 9.77 4.62 13.15
C MET A 519 8.33 4.92 13.62
N PRO A 520 8.05 5.99 14.39
CA PRO A 520 6.68 6.30 14.82
C PRO A 520 5.76 6.84 13.71
N VAL A 521 6.29 7.22 12.54
CA VAL A 521 5.51 7.91 11.52
C VAL A 521 5.06 6.96 10.41
N ASP A 522 3.75 6.80 10.31
CA ASP A 522 3.08 6.08 9.22
C ASP A 522 3.43 6.74 7.86
N PRO A 523 3.92 5.96 6.87
CA PRO A 523 4.31 6.49 5.57
C PRO A 523 3.16 7.15 4.80
N HIS A 524 1.90 6.86 5.11
CA HIS A 524 0.74 7.47 4.48
C HIS A 524 0.46 8.91 4.94
N VAL A 525 0.96 9.33 6.10
CA VAL A 525 0.70 10.67 6.66
C VAL A 525 1.89 11.61 6.54
N VAL A 526 2.98 11.15 5.92
CA VAL A 526 4.19 11.95 5.66
C VAL A 526 3.83 13.23 4.91
N ARG A 527 4.45 14.32 5.37
CA ARG A 527 4.30 15.68 4.85
C ARG A 527 5.64 16.41 4.94
N PRO A 528 5.81 17.58 4.29
CA PRO A 528 7.11 18.25 4.17
C PRO A 528 7.86 18.59 5.47
N ASP A 529 7.20 18.51 6.63
CA ASP A 529 7.71 18.77 7.98
C ASP A 529 7.63 17.55 8.93
N LEU A 530 7.17 16.38 8.45
CA LEU A 530 6.94 15.19 9.27
C LEU A 530 7.26 13.90 8.50
N PRO A 531 8.12 13.00 9.04
CA PRO A 531 8.91 13.14 10.27
C PRO A 531 10.09 14.11 10.16
N LEU A 532 10.38 14.54 8.94
CA LEU A 532 11.61 15.22 8.54
C LEU A 532 11.26 16.33 7.56
N ALA A 533 11.98 17.44 7.66
CA ALA A 533 11.94 18.48 6.63
C ALA A 533 12.46 17.93 5.30
N VAL A 534 11.93 18.40 4.16
CA VAL A 534 12.35 17.98 2.81
C VAL A 534 13.88 18.00 2.62
N ALA A 535 14.55 19.03 3.13
CA ALA A 535 16.01 19.18 3.03
C ALA A 535 16.81 18.21 3.93
N GLU A 536 16.18 17.48 4.85
CA GLU A 536 16.86 16.51 5.71
C GLU A 536 17.17 15.20 4.99
N TYR A 537 16.39 14.81 3.98
CA TYR A 537 16.62 13.56 3.24
C TYR A 537 18.01 13.54 2.58
N ASP A 538 18.37 14.60 1.87
CA ASP A 538 19.69 14.72 1.24
C ASP A 538 20.80 14.88 2.30
N ARG A 539 20.53 15.61 3.40
CA ARG A 539 21.49 15.73 4.52
C ARG A 539 21.77 14.39 5.21
N ILE A 540 20.76 13.52 5.34
CA ILE A 540 20.92 12.17 5.88
C ILE A 540 21.79 11.34 4.95
N ARG A 541 21.51 11.37 3.64
CA ARG A 541 22.33 10.68 2.62
C ARG A 541 23.78 11.15 2.67
N ASP A 542 24.02 12.46 2.65
CA ASP A 542 25.35 13.05 2.71
C ASP A 542 26.10 12.67 3.98
N LYS A 543 25.40 12.67 5.13
CA LYS A 543 26.00 12.29 6.41
C LYS A 543 26.34 10.80 6.46
N ALA A 544 25.48 9.92 5.95
CA ALA A 544 25.78 8.50 5.84
C ALA A 544 27.00 8.27 4.94
N ALA A 545 27.03 8.90 3.77
CA ALA A 545 28.13 8.85 2.83
C ALA A 545 29.46 9.34 3.43
N GLU A 546 29.43 10.39 4.25
CA GLU A 546 30.62 10.92 4.91
C GLU A 546 31.15 9.96 5.98
N TYR A 547 30.26 9.30 6.74
CA TYR A 547 30.69 8.23 7.64
C TYR A 547 31.28 7.04 6.89
N VAL A 548 30.66 6.59 5.79
CA VAL A 548 31.18 5.51 4.94
C VAL A 548 32.58 5.86 4.44
N ARG A 549 32.77 7.08 3.90
CA ARG A 549 34.07 7.55 3.42
C ARG A 549 35.14 7.55 4.51
N ARG A 550 34.80 8.00 5.72
CA ARG A 550 35.74 8.13 6.85
C ARG A 550 36.03 6.81 7.56
N LEU A 551 35.06 5.91 7.64
CA LEU A 551 35.24 4.57 8.19
C LEU A 551 35.97 3.64 7.19
N GLY A 552 35.83 3.94 5.90
CA GLY A 552 36.31 3.10 4.81
C GLY A 552 35.19 2.19 4.31
N PRO A 553 34.78 2.29 3.02
CA PRO A 553 33.75 1.43 2.46
C PRO A 553 34.15 -0.05 2.59
N VAL A 554 33.16 -0.93 2.80
CA VAL A 554 33.36 -2.39 2.84
C VAL A 554 32.88 -2.97 1.51
N PRO A 555 33.66 -3.83 0.83
CA PRO A 555 33.20 -4.54 -0.37
C PRO A 555 31.97 -5.42 -0.08
N ALA A 556 31.06 -5.53 -1.04
CA ALA A 556 29.80 -6.26 -0.84
C ALA A 556 29.98 -7.78 -0.66
N ASP A 557 31.09 -8.34 -1.14
CA ASP A 557 31.47 -9.74 -1.06
C ASP A 557 32.10 -10.14 0.29
N GLU A 558 32.55 -9.16 1.08
CA GLU A 558 33.11 -9.38 2.43
C GLU A 558 32.03 -9.42 3.55
N VAL A 559 30.76 -9.20 3.22
CA VAL A 559 29.65 -9.17 4.20
C VAL A 559 29.15 -10.58 4.49
N GLU A 560 29.25 -11.00 5.75
CA GLU A 560 28.69 -12.27 6.23
C GLU A 560 27.16 -12.28 6.09
N ARG A 561 26.64 -13.38 5.54
CA ARG A 561 25.22 -13.49 5.15
C ARG A 561 24.50 -14.38 6.14
N GLU A 562 23.41 -13.88 6.70
CA GLU A 562 22.54 -14.74 7.51
C GLU A 562 21.93 -15.84 6.63
N PRO A 563 22.07 -17.12 7.00
CA PRO A 563 21.38 -18.18 6.31
C PRO A 563 19.87 -18.00 6.48
N VAL A 564 19.11 -18.23 5.41
CA VAL A 564 17.64 -18.28 5.49
C VAL A 564 17.24 -19.42 6.43
N THR A 565 16.81 -19.07 7.64
CA THR A 565 16.41 -20.02 8.68
C THR A 565 15.07 -20.68 8.31
N ARG A 566 14.97 -22.00 8.51
CA ARG A 566 13.79 -22.82 8.16
C ARG A 566 13.08 -23.42 9.37
N LEU A 567 13.08 -22.75 10.52
CA LEU A 567 12.48 -23.30 11.74
C LEU A 567 10.97 -23.03 11.74
N LYS A 568 10.18 -24.05 11.39
CA LYS A 568 8.71 -23.95 11.26
C LYS A 568 7.91 -24.60 12.39
N ASP A 569 8.54 -25.05 13.46
CA ASP A 569 7.81 -25.82 14.48
C ASP A 569 8.33 -25.60 15.90
N GLU A 570 8.06 -24.42 16.47
CA GLU A 570 8.42 -24.13 17.85
C GLU A 570 7.76 -25.07 18.86
N ALA A 571 6.56 -25.59 18.56
CA ALA A 571 5.86 -26.52 19.45
C ALA A 571 6.55 -27.89 19.56
N GLN A 572 7.46 -28.24 18.62
CA GLN A 572 8.01 -29.59 18.48
C GLN A 572 8.52 -30.18 19.79
N LEU A 573 9.19 -29.39 20.63
CA LEU A 573 9.78 -29.85 21.89
C LEU A 573 8.73 -30.25 22.94
N TYR A 574 7.50 -29.76 22.85
CA TYR A 574 6.43 -29.99 23.84
C TYR A 574 5.14 -30.56 23.24
N ARG A 575 5.04 -30.73 21.91
CA ARG A 575 3.88 -31.35 21.28
C ARG A 575 3.70 -32.79 21.78
N GLY A 576 2.47 -33.11 22.18
CA GLY A 576 2.11 -34.43 22.72
C GLY A 576 2.51 -34.67 24.18
N LYS A 577 3.14 -33.69 24.85
CA LYS A 577 3.36 -33.74 26.30
C LYS A 577 2.08 -33.42 27.07
N THR A 578 2.07 -33.78 28.36
CA THR A 578 0.98 -33.44 29.29
C THR A 578 0.98 -31.94 29.62
N VAL A 579 -0.15 -31.43 30.13
CA VAL A 579 -0.27 -30.02 30.53
C VAL A 579 0.73 -29.69 31.64
N GLU A 580 0.94 -30.60 32.60
CA GLU A 580 1.90 -30.46 33.69
C GLU A 580 3.33 -30.31 33.18
N GLN A 581 3.74 -31.16 32.22
CA GLN A 581 5.06 -31.05 31.59
C GLN A 581 5.20 -29.74 30.80
N CYS A 582 4.15 -29.28 30.13
CA CYS A 582 4.16 -27.97 29.49
C CYS A 582 4.33 -26.85 30.53
N ILE A 583 3.65 -26.90 31.68
CA ILE A 583 3.82 -25.94 32.77
C ILE A 583 5.28 -25.90 33.26
N GLU A 584 5.92 -27.05 33.46
CA GLU A 584 7.36 -27.11 33.80
C GLU A 584 8.23 -26.42 32.73
N GLY A 585 7.87 -26.56 31.45
CA GLY A 585 8.52 -25.85 30.35
C GLY A 585 8.33 -24.34 30.42
N LEU A 586 7.10 -23.88 30.69
CA LEU A 586 6.75 -22.47 30.87
C LEU A 586 7.54 -21.85 32.04
N GLU A 587 7.73 -22.58 33.13
CA GLU A 587 8.39 -22.08 34.36
C GLU A 587 9.91 -22.31 34.38
N SER A 588 10.48 -22.90 33.32
CA SER A 588 11.90 -23.28 33.28
C SER A 588 12.89 -22.10 33.20
N GLY A 589 12.44 -20.90 32.84
CA GLY A 589 13.28 -19.73 32.57
C GLY A 589 14.07 -19.80 31.25
N ASP A 590 13.94 -20.88 30.49
CA ASP A 590 14.54 -21.04 29.16
C ASP A 590 13.56 -20.56 28.08
N VAL A 591 13.95 -19.56 27.30
CA VAL A 591 13.11 -18.95 26.25
C VAL A 591 12.61 -19.98 25.24
N THR A 592 13.47 -20.92 24.82
CA THR A 592 13.12 -21.94 23.82
C THR A 592 12.06 -22.90 24.39
N LYS A 593 12.27 -23.39 25.62
CA LYS A 593 11.30 -24.27 26.29
C LYS A 593 9.99 -23.56 26.60
N GLY A 594 10.05 -22.33 27.09
CA GLY A 594 8.86 -21.52 27.41
C GLY A 594 8.01 -21.25 26.18
N ARG A 595 8.63 -20.85 25.06
CA ARG A 595 7.91 -20.66 23.79
C ARG A 595 7.32 -21.96 23.27
N ALA A 596 8.11 -23.04 23.25
CA ALA A 596 7.66 -24.34 22.76
C ALA A 596 6.48 -24.89 23.58
N ALA A 597 6.53 -24.78 24.91
CA ALA A 597 5.44 -25.16 25.79
C ALA A 597 4.19 -24.30 25.57
N ALA A 598 4.33 -22.98 25.41
CA ALA A 598 3.20 -22.10 25.14
C ALA A 598 2.51 -22.43 23.81
N TRP A 599 3.28 -22.73 22.75
CA TRP A 599 2.71 -23.21 21.49
C TRP A 599 2.02 -24.56 21.62
N ALA A 600 2.58 -25.50 22.38
CA ALA A 600 1.94 -26.79 22.64
C ALA A 600 0.61 -26.62 23.40
N ILE A 601 0.56 -25.75 24.41
CA ILE A 601 -0.68 -25.41 25.13
C ILE A 601 -1.71 -24.79 24.18
N ARG A 602 -1.28 -23.89 23.28
CA ARG A 602 -2.17 -23.34 22.25
C ARG A 602 -2.79 -24.45 21.39
N GLU A 603 -2.02 -25.45 20.96
CA GLU A 603 -2.54 -26.58 20.17
C GLU A 603 -3.55 -27.43 20.96
N MET A 604 -3.44 -27.49 22.29
CA MET A 604 -4.38 -28.18 23.19
C MET A 604 -5.71 -27.42 23.37
N GLY A 605 -5.71 -26.09 23.16
CA GLY A 605 -6.89 -25.25 23.37
C GLY A 605 -7.38 -25.27 24.82
N SER A 606 -8.68 -25.44 25.04
CA SER A 606 -9.31 -25.42 26.38
C SER A 606 -8.75 -26.50 27.33
N GLN A 607 -8.17 -27.59 26.82
CA GLN A 607 -7.49 -28.59 27.64
C GLN A 607 -6.28 -28.01 28.41
N GLY A 608 -5.72 -26.90 27.94
CA GLY A 608 -4.61 -26.18 28.56
C GLY A 608 -4.96 -25.33 29.78
N THR A 609 -6.20 -25.36 30.27
CA THR A 609 -6.70 -24.48 31.35
C THR A 609 -5.80 -24.42 32.59
N ALA A 610 -5.21 -25.55 33.00
CA ALA A 610 -4.34 -25.58 34.18
C ALA A 610 -3.07 -24.71 34.02
N ALA A 611 -2.67 -24.38 32.79
CA ALA A 611 -1.49 -23.58 32.48
C ALA A 611 -1.73 -22.05 32.55
N VAL A 612 -2.97 -21.57 32.72
CA VAL A 612 -3.30 -20.13 32.66
C VAL A 612 -2.42 -19.30 33.59
N ALA A 613 -2.21 -19.72 34.84
CA ALA A 613 -1.40 -18.97 35.80
C ALA A 613 0.07 -18.85 35.36
N ALA A 614 0.64 -19.91 34.75
CA ALA A 614 2.00 -19.89 34.22
C ALA A 614 2.09 -19.00 32.96
N LEU A 615 1.10 -19.08 32.06
CA LEU A 615 1.02 -18.23 30.87
C LEU A 615 0.93 -16.73 31.21
N VAL A 616 0.17 -16.36 32.24
CA VAL A 616 0.03 -14.97 32.69
C VAL A 616 1.36 -14.37 33.12
N LYS A 617 2.23 -15.15 33.81
CA LYS A 617 3.58 -14.69 34.19
C LYS A 617 4.44 -14.37 32.96
N LEU A 618 4.30 -15.14 31.88
CA LEU A 618 5.09 -14.98 30.66
C LEU A 618 4.66 -13.79 29.79
N LEU A 619 3.51 -13.16 30.06
CA LEU A 619 3.10 -11.95 29.36
C LEU A 619 4.05 -10.77 29.58
N ASP A 620 4.82 -10.80 30.68
CA ASP A 620 5.86 -9.81 30.97
C ASP A 620 7.13 -10.02 30.16
N ASP A 621 7.40 -11.24 29.69
CA ASP A 621 8.60 -11.56 28.94
C ASP A 621 8.43 -11.18 27.45
N PRO A 622 9.19 -10.20 26.91
CA PRO A 622 9.14 -9.86 25.48
C PRO A 622 9.53 -11.02 24.56
N GLU A 623 10.25 -12.03 25.08
CA GLU A 623 10.68 -13.24 24.37
C GLU A 623 9.57 -14.28 24.22
N VAL A 624 8.65 -14.39 25.18
CA VAL A 624 7.67 -15.49 25.25
C VAL A 624 6.21 -15.04 25.17
N ARG A 625 5.92 -13.74 25.37
CA ARG A 625 4.55 -13.22 25.46
C ARG A 625 3.64 -13.53 24.27
N MET A 626 4.15 -13.56 23.04
CA MET A 626 3.31 -13.73 21.84
C MET A 626 2.70 -15.14 21.78
N PRO A 627 3.48 -16.23 21.90
CA PRO A 627 2.93 -17.56 22.13
C PRO A 627 1.98 -17.64 23.33
N ALA A 628 2.29 -16.94 24.44
CA ALA A 628 1.44 -16.94 25.62
C ALA A 628 0.06 -16.29 25.39
N PHE A 629 -0.02 -15.15 24.69
CA PHE A 629 -1.30 -14.56 24.28
C PHE A 629 -2.12 -15.52 23.42
N ARG A 630 -1.48 -16.14 22.41
CA ARG A 630 -2.15 -17.10 21.52
C ARG A 630 -2.66 -18.32 22.28
N ALA A 631 -1.92 -18.78 23.30
CA ALA A 631 -2.34 -19.88 24.16
C ALA A 631 -3.56 -19.49 25.01
N LEU A 632 -3.54 -18.31 25.64
CA LEU A 632 -4.69 -17.79 26.41
C LEU A 632 -5.94 -17.60 25.54
N GLU A 633 -5.75 -17.11 24.32
CA GLU A 633 -6.82 -17.00 23.32
C GLU A 633 -7.40 -18.37 22.94
N ALA A 634 -6.55 -19.37 22.74
CA ALA A 634 -6.97 -20.73 22.39
C ALA A 634 -7.65 -21.48 23.55
N ILE A 635 -7.28 -21.15 24.80
CA ILE A 635 -7.96 -21.68 26.00
C ILE A 635 -9.39 -21.15 26.08
N GLY A 636 -9.60 -19.85 25.83
CA GLY A 636 -10.93 -19.25 25.78
C GLY A 636 -11.44 -18.73 27.13
N PRO A 637 -12.73 -18.93 27.49
CA PRO A 637 -13.35 -18.39 28.70
C PRO A 637 -12.61 -18.68 30.00
N GLU A 638 -11.98 -19.85 30.10
CA GLU A 638 -11.21 -20.30 31.27
C GLU A 638 -9.95 -19.47 31.52
N SER A 639 -9.53 -18.64 30.56
CA SER A 639 -8.47 -17.63 30.72
C SER A 639 -8.89 -16.41 31.54
N LEU A 640 -10.10 -16.36 32.13
CA LEU A 640 -10.57 -15.27 33.00
C LEU A 640 -9.55 -14.79 34.05
N PRO A 641 -8.74 -15.64 34.71
CA PRO A 641 -7.71 -15.19 35.65
C PRO A 641 -6.66 -14.25 35.02
N ALA A 642 -6.48 -14.28 33.70
CA ALA A 642 -5.60 -13.38 32.97
C ALA A 642 -6.16 -11.95 32.81
N LEU A 643 -7.47 -11.74 33.02
CA LEU A 643 -8.16 -10.50 32.65
C LEU A 643 -7.48 -9.25 33.22
N ALA A 644 -7.13 -9.25 34.51
CA ALA A 644 -6.48 -8.10 35.15
C ALA A 644 -5.14 -7.73 34.48
N LYS A 645 -4.37 -8.73 34.04
CA LYS A 645 -3.11 -8.49 33.33
C LYS A 645 -3.37 -7.98 31.91
N LEU A 646 -4.37 -8.54 31.22
CA LEU A 646 -4.76 -8.11 29.88
C LEU A 646 -5.28 -6.67 29.87
N THR A 647 -6.01 -6.24 30.90
CA THR A 647 -6.45 -4.84 31.08
C THR A 647 -5.28 -3.86 31.07
N VAL A 648 -4.13 -4.23 31.62
CA VAL A 648 -2.92 -3.39 31.57
C VAL A 648 -2.26 -3.45 30.19
N LEU A 649 -2.24 -4.62 29.57
CA LEU A 649 -1.50 -4.83 28.32
C LEU A 649 -2.22 -4.28 27.07
N VAL A 650 -3.53 -4.02 27.14
CA VAL A 650 -4.24 -3.27 26.08
C VAL A 650 -3.83 -1.81 25.98
N GLU A 651 -3.04 -1.28 26.93
CA GLU A 651 -2.45 0.07 26.88
C GLU A 651 -0.93 0.04 26.66
N HIS A 652 -0.37 -1.12 26.29
CA HIS A 652 1.07 -1.28 26.11
C HIS A 652 1.62 -0.36 24.98
N PRO A 653 2.84 0.20 25.12
CA PRO A 653 3.39 1.12 24.11
C PRO A 653 3.53 0.52 22.71
N ASP A 654 3.85 -0.77 22.61
CA ASP A 654 3.87 -1.51 21.33
C ASP A 654 2.48 -2.05 20.97
N ALA A 655 1.96 -1.64 19.82
CA ALA A 655 0.59 -1.96 19.40
C ALA A 655 0.36 -3.44 19.08
N PHE A 656 1.39 -4.21 18.73
CA PHE A 656 1.23 -5.66 18.50
C PHE A 656 1.05 -6.42 19.83
N VAL A 657 1.53 -5.86 20.95
CA VAL A 657 1.22 -6.37 22.30
C VAL A 657 -0.23 -6.06 22.68
N ARG A 658 -0.70 -4.84 22.40
CA ARG A 658 -2.10 -4.46 22.60
C ARG A 658 -3.04 -5.36 21.79
N LEU A 659 -2.64 -5.68 20.56
CA LEU A 659 -3.36 -6.60 19.68
C LEU A 659 -3.49 -8.02 20.28
N GLY A 660 -2.38 -8.61 20.74
CA GLY A 660 -2.41 -9.91 21.41
C GLY A 660 -3.25 -9.90 22.69
N ALA A 661 -3.16 -8.83 23.48
CA ALA A 661 -3.97 -8.66 24.68
C ALA A 661 -5.48 -8.56 24.35
N THR A 662 -5.83 -7.88 23.26
CA THR A 662 -7.20 -7.71 22.78
C THR A 662 -7.80 -9.04 22.33
N TYR A 663 -7.05 -9.86 21.59
CA TYR A 663 -7.48 -11.19 21.19
C TYR A 663 -7.69 -12.13 22.39
N ALA A 664 -6.71 -12.18 23.30
CA ALA A 664 -6.83 -12.98 24.52
C ALA A 664 -8.00 -12.51 25.40
N ALA A 665 -8.24 -11.20 25.52
CA ALA A 665 -9.35 -10.66 26.28
C ALA A 665 -10.70 -11.00 25.61
N GLY A 666 -10.80 -10.86 24.29
CA GLY A 666 -12.01 -11.22 23.55
C GLY A 666 -12.39 -12.69 23.68
N ALA A 667 -11.40 -13.57 23.74
CA ALA A 667 -11.61 -15.01 23.95
C ALA A 667 -12.18 -15.35 25.34
N ILE A 668 -11.97 -14.51 26.35
CA ILE A 668 -12.62 -14.64 27.67
C ILE A 668 -14.13 -14.38 27.58
N GLY A 669 -14.56 -13.52 26.64
CA GLY A 669 -15.96 -13.22 26.39
C GLY A 669 -16.51 -12.09 27.27
N ALA A 670 -17.75 -12.24 27.75
CA ALA A 670 -18.52 -11.18 28.43
C ALA A 670 -17.76 -10.43 29.55
N PRO A 671 -16.98 -11.09 30.44
CA PRO A 671 -16.24 -10.40 31.48
C PRO A 671 -15.22 -9.37 30.97
N ALA A 672 -14.78 -9.48 29.72
CA ALA A 672 -13.78 -8.61 29.12
C ALA A 672 -14.35 -7.42 28.35
N ILE A 673 -15.67 -7.18 28.39
CA ILE A 673 -16.33 -6.15 27.58
C ILE A 673 -15.72 -4.76 27.79
N ASP A 674 -15.39 -4.37 29.03
CA ASP A 674 -14.79 -3.06 29.32
C ASP A 674 -13.38 -2.94 28.74
N VAL A 675 -12.61 -4.03 28.74
CA VAL A 675 -11.28 -4.09 28.11
C VAL A 675 -11.40 -3.91 26.59
N LEU A 676 -12.38 -4.56 25.96
CA LEU A 676 -12.65 -4.41 24.53
C LEU A 676 -13.12 -2.98 24.18
N ILE A 677 -13.93 -2.34 25.03
CA ILE A 677 -14.35 -0.94 24.83
C ILE A 677 -13.15 0.01 24.89
N THR A 678 -12.21 -0.22 25.80
CA THR A 678 -10.95 0.55 25.85
C THR A 678 -10.13 0.33 24.57
N ALA A 679 -9.90 -0.92 24.18
CA ALA A 679 -9.15 -1.27 22.97
C ALA A 679 -9.82 -0.75 21.69
N ALA A 680 -11.14 -0.59 21.65
CA ALA A 680 -11.84 -0.04 20.48
C ALA A 680 -11.46 1.42 20.18
N ARG A 681 -10.87 2.15 21.13
CA ARG A 681 -10.42 3.54 20.96
C ARG A 681 -8.94 3.67 20.60
N ASP A 682 -8.26 2.56 20.36
CA ASP A 682 -6.86 2.52 19.98
C ASP A 682 -6.62 3.22 18.63
N ASP A 683 -5.49 3.91 18.51
CA ASP A 683 -5.09 4.65 17.31
C ASP A 683 -4.47 3.74 16.24
N TYR A 684 -4.02 2.55 16.63
CA TYR A 684 -3.51 1.51 15.75
C TYR A 684 -4.66 0.67 15.20
N THR A 685 -5.07 0.99 13.98
CA THR A 685 -6.24 0.44 13.26
C THR A 685 -6.46 -1.08 13.39
N PRO A 686 -5.42 -1.95 13.41
CA PRO A 686 -5.62 -3.38 13.64
C PRO A 686 -6.29 -3.73 14.98
N VAL A 687 -6.08 -2.97 16.06
CA VAL A 687 -6.66 -3.24 17.38
C VAL A 687 -8.19 -3.03 17.40
N PRO A 688 -8.75 -1.88 16.95
CA PRO A 688 -10.20 -1.75 16.84
C PRO A 688 -10.80 -2.80 15.89
N TYR A 689 -10.10 -3.18 14.82
CA TYR A 689 -10.56 -4.25 13.93
C TYR A 689 -10.64 -5.61 14.66
N ALA A 690 -9.65 -5.96 15.48
CA ALA A 690 -9.70 -7.13 16.34
C ALA A 690 -10.90 -7.07 17.30
N VAL A 691 -11.15 -5.92 17.95
CA VAL A 691 -12.31 -5.74 18.83
C VAL A 691 -13.62 -6.03 18.10
N LEU A 692 -13.81 -5.50 16.90
CA LEU A 692 -15.03 -5.71 16.13
C LEU A 692 -15.28 -7.20 15.83
N HIS A 693 -14.23 -7.96 15.52
CA HIS A 693 -14.33 -9.43 15.36
C HIS A 693 -14.73 -10.13 16.65
N GLN A 694 -14.22 -9.68 17.80
CA GLN A 694 -14.58 -10.26 19.10
C GLN A 694 -16.03 -9.94 19.46
N LEU A 695 -16.45 -8.68 19.31
CA LEU A 695 -17.83 -8.26 19.57
C LEU A 695 -18.84 -9.01 18.68
N ALA A 696 -18.50 -9.26 17.41
CA ALA A 696 -19.36 -10.00 16.49
C ALA A 696 -19.59 -11.46 16.90
N ARG A 697 -18.74 -12.02 17.77
CA ARG A 697 -18.87 -13.40 18.31
C ARG A 697 -19.59 -13.45 19.66
N MET A 698 -19.83 -12.30 20.29
CA MET A 698 -20.55 -12.21 21.56
C MET A 698 -22.07 -12.21 21.33
N SER A 699 -22.84 -12.55 22.37
CA SER A 699 -24.29 -12.35 22.30
C SER A 699 -24.62 -10.85 22.23
N LYS A 700 -25.77 -10.51 21.65
CA LYS A 700 -26.23 -9.13 21.51
C LYS A 700 -26.31 -8.40 22.85
N GLU A 701 -26.64 -9.11 23.92
CA GLU A 701 -26.73 -8.58 25.28
C GLU A 701 -25.35 -8.18 25.82
N HIS A 702 -24.34 -9.03 25.63
CA HIS A 702 -22.98 -8.76 26.10
C HIS A 702 -22.23 -7.75 25.24
N ALA A 703 -22.52 -7.65 23.94
CA ALA A 703 -21.91 -6.66 23.06
C ALA A 703 -22.57 -5.27 23.16
N ARG A 704 -23.80 -5.18 23.69
CA ARG A 704 -24.56 -3.92 23.81
C ARG A 704 -23.80 -2.77 24.48
N PRO A 705 -23.02 -2.97 25.57
CA PRO A 705 -22.27 -1.90 26.20
C PRO A 705 -21.25 -1.21 25.27
N ALA A 706 -20.81 -1.87 24.19
CA ALA A 706 -19.89 -1.29 23.22
C ALA A 706 -20.57 -0.35 22.21
N LEU A 707 -21.91 -0.24 22.19
CA LEU A 707 -22.63 0.60 21.22
C LEU A 707 -22.10 2.04 21.13
N PRO A 708 -21.81 2.77 22.24
CA PRO A 708 -21.28 4.13 22.15
C PRO A 708 -19.95 4.21 21.40
N VAL A 709 -19.03 3.27 21.62
CA VAL A 709 -17.74 3.26 20.92
C VAL A 709 -17.87 2.76 19.48
N LEU A 710 -18.85 1.90 19.18
CA LEU A 710 -19.17 1.53 17.79
C LEU A 710 -19.69 2.73 16.98
N ILE A 711 -20.49 3.61 17.59
CA ILE A 711 -20.93 4.87 16.97
C ILE A 711 -19.74 5.81 16.74
N GLU A 712 -18.85 5.95 17.72
CA GLU A 712 -17.61 6.74 17.59
C GLU A 712 -16.75 6.24 16.42
N LEU A 713 -16.56 4.92 16.30
CA LEU A 713 -15.82 4.29 15.21
C LEU A 713 -16.49 4.51 13.84
N LEU A 714 -17.82 4.46 13.79
CA LEU A 714 -18.59 4.71 12.57
C LEU A 714 -18.40 6.15 12.05
N GLU A 715 -18.36 7.13 12.95
CA GLU A 715 -18.13 8.53 12.61
C GLU A 715 -16.71 8.76 12.07
N LYS A 716 -15.72 8.15 12.74
CA LYS A 716 -14.29 8.22 12.38
C LYS A 716 -13.95 7.46 11.10
N ALA A 717 -14.78 6.52 10.65
CA ALA A 717 -14.45 5.69 9.50
C ALA A 717 -14.29 6.51 8.19
N THR A 718 -13.08 6.47 7.59
CA THR A 718 -12.68 7.26 6.42
C THR A 718 -12.46 6.45 5.12
N TRP A 719 -12.90 5.20 5.06
CA TRP A 719 -12.78 4.20 3.96
C TRP A 719 -11.51 3.33 3.91
N GLU A 720 -11.67 2.10 4.40
CA GLU A 720 -11.24 0.77 3.87
C GLU A 720 -11.63 -0.27 4.90
N GLY A 721 -12.51 -1.24 4.57
CA GLY A 721 -12.84 -2.42 5.38
C GLY A 721 -13.52 -2.19 6.76
N GLY A 722 -13.08 -1.18 7.51
CA GLY A 722 -13.53 -0.79 8.84
C GLY A 722 -15.01 -0.41 8.92
N PRO A 723 -15.57 0.45 8.03
CA PRO A 723 -16.98 0.79 8.11
C PRO A 723 -17.88 -0.44 7.97
N ALA A 724 -17.55 -1.38 7.07
CA ALA A 724 -18.36 -2.57 6.86
C ALA A 724 -18.40 -3.48 8.10
N LEU A 725 -17.26 -3.68 8.78
CA LEU A 725 -17.24 -4.49 9.99
C LEU A 725 -17.94 -3.80 11.17
N VAL A 726 -17.72 -2.48 11.37
CA VAL A 726 -18.45 -1.68 12.38
C VAL A 726 -19.95 -1.77 12.14
N LEU A 727 -20.38 -1.54 10.90
CA LEU A 727 -21.78 -1.63 10.49
C LEU A 727 -22.37 -3.03 10.70
N ASN A 728 -21.65 -4.09 10.36
CA ASN A 728 -22.10 -5.46 10.58
C ASN A 728 -22.27 -5.75 12.07
N THR A 729 -21.34 -5.28 12.92
CA THR A 729 -21.44 -5.41 14.37
C THR A 729 -22.64 -4.64 14.92
N ILE A 730 -22.87 -3.40 14.47
CA ILE A 730 -24.05 -2.60 14.84
C ILE A 730 -25.35 -3.29 14.39
N GLY A 731 -25.42 -3.74 13.14
CA GLY A 731 -26.58 -4.44 12.60
C GLY A 731 -26.88 -5.75 13.35
N ALA A 732 -25.85 -6.47 13.80
CA ALA A 732 -26.01 -7.68 14.59
C ALA A 732 -26.63 -7.41 15.97
N LEU A 733 -26.40 -6.23 16.57
CA LEU A 733 -27.09 -5.82 17.80
C LEU A 733 -28.60 -5.66 17.59
N GLY A 734 -29.06 -5.33 16.38
CA GLY A 734 -30.47 -5.19 16.05
C GLY A 734 -31.11 -3.92 16.62
N PRO A 735 -32.43 -3.89 16.89
CA PRO A 735 -33.17 -2.67 17.24
C PRO A 735 -32.64 -1.88 18.45
N GLN A 736 -31.94 -2.53 19.39
CA GLN A 736 -31.29 -1.85 20.51
C GLN A 736 -30.15 -0.89 20.11
N ALA A 737 -29.68 -0.98 18.86
CA ALA A 737 -28.67 -0.10 18.28
C ALA A 737 -29.26 1.02 17.40
N ASN A 738 -30.57 1.29 17.50
CA ASN A 738 -31.26 2.34 16.73
C ASN A 738 -30.56 3.73 16.83
N ALA A 739 -29.94 4.04 17.97
CA ALA A 739 -29.16 5.29 18.15
C ALA A 739 -28.00 5.47 17.16
N ALA A 740 -27.57 4.42 16.45
CA ALA A 740 -26.57 4.52 15.38
C ALA A 740 -27.15 5.01 14.03
N GLY A 741 -28.48 5.11 13.89
CA GLY A 741 -29.19 5.42 12.64
C GLY A 741 -28.63 6.65 11.93
N GLU A 742 -28.56 7.78 12.62
CA GLU A 742 -28.04 9.04 12.08
C GLU A 742 -26.60 8.90 11.55
N GLY A 743 -25.73 8.22 12.30
CA GLY A 743 -24.34 7.97 11.91
C GLY A 743 -24.24 7.09 10.65
N ILE A 744 -25.10 6.09 10.52
CA ILE A 744 -25.19 5.22 9.34
C ILE A 744 -25.69 6.01 8.13
N VAL A 745 -26.70 6.86 8.30
CA VAL A 745 -27.24 7.73 7.23
C VAL A 745 -26.16 8.71 6.75
N LYS A 746 -25.41 9.35 7.65
CA LYS A 746 -24.27 10.22 7.30
C LYS A 746 -23.19 9.47 6.52
N LEU A 747 -22.88 8.23 6.89
CA LEU A 747 -21.97 7.38 6.12
C LEU A 747 -22.53 7.08 4.72
N GLY A 748 -23.80 6.70 4.62
CA GLY A 748 -24.48 6.46 3.35
C GLY A 748 -24.48 7.67 2.43
N GLN A 749 -24.76 8.86 2.97
CA GLN A 749 -24.70 10.12 2.24
C GLN A 749 -23.30 10.38 1.67
N ARG A 750 -22.25 10.25 2.50
CA ARG A 750 -20.85 10.38 2.04
C ARG A 750 -20.52 9.40 0.90
N ASN A 751 -21.04 8.18 0.96
CA ASN A 751 -20.81 7.17 -0.08
C ASN A 751 -21.53 7.50 -1.39
N LEU A 752 -22.76 8.01 -1.33
CA LEU A 752 -23.52 8.42 -2.52
C LEU A 752 -22.90 9.62 -3.23
N MET A 753 -22.22 10.49 -2.48
CA MET A 753 -21.54 11.68 -3.01
C MET A 753 -20.14 11.39 -3.61
N ASN A 754 -19.65 10.14 -3.57
CA ASN A 754 -18.33 9.79 -4.09
C ASN A 754 -18.39 9.45 -5.59
N GLU A 755 -17.49 10.04 -6.39
CA GLU A 755 -17.38 9.83 -7.85
C GLU A 755 -16.81 8.44 -8.18
N GLY A 756 -17.59 7.41 -7.93
CA GLY A 756 -17.20 6.01 -8.14
C GLY A 756 -18.14 4.99 -7.50
N CYS A 757 -19.41 5.36 -7.26
CA CYS A 757 -20.37 4.52 -6.57
C CYS A 757 -20.54 3.16 -7.29
N TRP A 758 -20.04 2.08 -6.71
CA TRP A 758 -20.16 0.70 -7.22
C TRP A 758 -21.42 0.02 -6.66
N PRO A 759 -21.92 -1.07 -7.27
CA PRO A 759 -23.08 -1.84 -6.78
C PRO A 759 -22.99 -2.41 -5.35
N SER A 760 -21.84 -2.27 -4.68
CA SER A 760 -21.63 -2.65 -3.30
C SER A 760 -21.85 -1.50 -2.30
N HIS A 761 -22.16 -0.28 -2.77
CA HIS A 761 -22.22 0.93 -1.94
C HIS A 761 -23.51 1.09 -1.13
N ASP A 762 -24.47 0.15 -1.23
CA ASP A 762 -25.65 0.05 -0.37
C ASP A 762 -25.39 -0.76 0.93
N PHE A 763 -24.15 -1.19 1.18
CA PHE A 763 -23.78 -2.04 2.33
C PHE A 763 -24.18 -1.47 3.70
N TRP A 764 -24.37 -0.16 3.81
CA TRP A 764 -24.83 0.54 5.02
C TRP A 764 -26.33 0.35 5.30
N LEU A 765 -27.13 0.02 4.28
CA LEU A 765 -28.59 -0.05 4.39
C LEU A 765 -29.08 -1.31 5.12
N ASN A 766 -28.42 -2.45 4.91
CA ASN A 766 -28.77 -3.69 5.62
C ASN A 766 -28.64 -3.53 7.15
N PRO A 767 -27.52 -3.02 7.69
CA PRO A 767 -27.39 -2.62 9.09
C PRO A 767 -28.49 -1.66 9.55
N LEU A 768 -28.81 -0.64 8.75
CA LEU A 768 -29.83 0.37 9.09
C LEU A 768 -31.23 -0.25 9.26
N ILE A 769 -31.60 -1.16 8.36
CA ILE A 769 -32.85 -1.95 8.45
C ILE A 769 -32.82 -2.87 9.68
N ALA A 770 -31.67 -3.52 9.94
CA ALA A 770 -31.55 -4.44 11.07
C ALA A 770 -31.75 -3.74 12.44
N ILE A 771 -31.42 -2.46 12.54
CA ILE A 771 -31.64 -1.63 13.73
C ILE A 771 -33.00 -0.90 13.74
N GLY A 772 -33.82 -1.07 12.69
CA GLY A 772 -35.14 -0.44 12.57
C GLY A 772 -35.11 1.07 12.37
N ALA A 773 -34.05 1.60 11.76
CA ALA A 773 -33.83 3.03 11.51
C ALA A 773 -33.89 3.40 10.01
N GLU A 774 -34.41 2.51 9.17
CA GLU A 774 -34.39 2.67 7.71
C GLU A 774 -35.16 3.88 7.19
N THR A 775 -36.16 4.35 7.94
CA THR A 775 -36.94 5.55 7.61
C THR A 775 -36.11 6.83 7.71
N GLU A 776 -35.03 6.85 8.51
CA GLU A 776 -34.11 7.98 8.63
C GLU A 776 -33.33 8.26 7.33
N ALA A 777 -33.17 7.26 6.47
CA ALA A 777 -32.50 7.43 5.19
C ALA A 777 -33.37 8.13 4.14
N VAL A 778 -34.70 8.15 4.30
CA VAL A 778 -35.64 8.63 3.28
C VAL A 778 -35.40 10.10 2.91
N PRO A 779 -35.32 11.06 3.85
CA PRO A 779 -35.14 12.46 3.51
C PRO A 779 -33.82 12.71 2.76
N MET A 780 -32.74 12.07 3.20
CA MET A 780 -31.42 12.17 2.58
C MET A 780 -31.43 11.64 1.14
N LEU A 781 -32.07 10.49 0.91
CA LEU A 781 -32.15 9.89 -0.42
C LEU A 781 -33.01 10.72 -1.38
N GLU A 782 -34.12 11.28 -0.91
CA GLU A 782 -34.98 12.15 -1.73
C GLU A 782 -34.29 13.48 -2.07
N GLU A 783 -33.61 14.10 -1.10
CA GLU A 783 -32.84 15.32 -1.32
C GLU A 783 -31.73 15.08 -2.35
N PHE A 784 -30.97 13.99 -2.21
CA PHE A 784 -29.94 13.60 -3.18
C PHE A 784 -30.51 13.47 -4.59
N LEU A 785 -31.66 12.79 -4.73
CA LEU A 785 -32.30 12.59 -6.03
C LEU A 785 -32.87 13.88 -6.62
N GLN A 786 -33.35 14.82 -5.80
CA GLN A 786 -33.79 16.14 -6.26
C GLN A 786 -32.61 16.98 -6.78
N GLN A 787 -31.46 16.96 -6.09
CA GLN A 787 -30.28 17.73 -6.47
C GLN A 787 -29.65 17.27 -7.80
N GLN A 788 -29.81 15.99 -8.18
CA GLN A 788 -29.29 15.44 -9.44
C GLN A 788 -30.11 15.83 -10.68
N GLY A 789 -31.32 16.40 -10.52
CA GLY A 789 -32.17 16.81 -11.64
C GLY A 789 -32.66 15.68 -12.56
N SER A 790 -33.10 16.03 -13.78
CA SER A 790 -33.77 15.13 -14.73
C SER A 790 -32.84 14.22 -15.55
N ASN A 791 -31.52 14.46 -15.51
CA ASN A 791 -30.53 13.72 -16.31
C ASN A 791 -29.28 13.41 -15.46
N PRO A 792 -29.30 12.31 -14.68
CA PRO A 792 -28.33 12.10 -13.61
C PRO A 792 -26.99 11.53 -14.10
N ALA A 793 -25.91 11.79 -13.37
CA ALA A 793 -24.64 11.08 -13.49
C ALA A 793 -24.72 9.70 -12.80
N PHE A 794 -24.28 8.63 -13.47
CA PHE A 794 -25.13 7.42 -13.58
C PHE A 794 -24.70 6.12 -12.83
N PRO A 795 -24.10 6.12 -11.62
CA PRO A 795 -24.29 4.97 -10.70
C PRO A 795 -24.98 5.29 -9.36
N ALA A 796 -24.72 6.48 -8.79
CA ALA A 796 -25.20 6.84 -7.46
C ALA A 796 -26.73 7.02 -7.40
N THR A 797 -27.35 7.52 -8.46
CA THR A 797 -28.82 7.61 -8.58
C THR A 797 -29.50 6.24 -8.57
N ALA A 798 -28.92 5.25 -9.23
CA ALA A 798 -29.45 3.88 -9.24
C ALA A 798 -29.38 3.28 -7.83
N VAL A 799 -28.25 3.46 -7.13
CA VAL A 799 -28.08 3.03 -5.72
C VAL A 799 -29.07 3.75 -4.80
N ALA A 800 -29.28 5.06 -4.94
CA ALA A 800 -30.22 5.81 -4.12
C ALA A 800 -31.69 5.40 -4.34
N ARG A 801 -32.10 5.19 -5.60
CA ARG A 801 -33.45 4.69 -5.93
C ARG A 801 -33.66 3.27 -5.41
N TYR A 802 -32.66 2.42 -5.54
CA TYR A 802 -32.71 1.08 -4.99
C TYR A 802 -32.78 1.07 -3.45
N ALA A 803 -32.04 1.97 -2.79
CA ALA A 803 -32.13 2.15 -1.35
C ALA A 803 -33.55 2.58 -0.94
N LEU A 804 -34.16 3.57 -1.62
CA LEU A 804 -35.55 3.96 -1.37
C LEU A 804 -36.54 2.80 -1.54
N TYR A 805 -36.37 2.00 -2.59
CA TYR A 805 -37.18 0.79 -2.78
C TYR A 805 -37.06 -0.16 -1.58
N LYS A 806 -35.87 -0.41 -1.07
CA LYS A 806 -35.68 -1.30 0.09
C LYS A 806 -36.34 -0.76 1.36
N VAL A 807 -36.39 0.56 1.53
CA VAL A 807 -37.07 1.21 2.67
C VAL A 807 -38.59 1.21 2.49
N ARG A 808 -39.09 1.60 1.31
CA ARG A 808 -40.52 1.85 1.05
C ARG A 808 -41.28 0.62 0.56
N ARG A 809 -40.59 -0.30 -0.10
CA ARG A 809 -41.14 -1.45 -0.84
C ARG A 809 -42.19 -1.05 -1.88
N SER A 810 -42.02 0.13 -2.48
CA SER A 810 -42.97 0.67 -3.46
C SER A 810 -42.72 0.09 -4.86
N PRO A 811 -43.75 -0.45 -5.54
CA PRO A 811 -43.63 -0.85 -6.94
C PRO A 811 -43.23 0.29 -7.89
N GLU A 812 -43.55 1.55 -7.56
CA GLU A 812 -43.18 2.70 -8.39
C GLU A 812 -41.66 2.93 -8.42
N ASP A 813 -40.94 2.65 -7.33
CA ASP A 813 -39.48 2.74 -7.31
C ASP A 813 -38.84 1.69 -8.24
N LEU A 814 -39.43 0.48 -8.31
CA LEU A 814 -39.04 -0.54 -9.28
C LEU A 814 -39.32 -0.09 -10.72
N ARG A 815 -40.47 0.54 -10.98
CA ARG A 815 -40.82 1.08 -12.31
C ARG A 815 -39.80 2.10 -12.80
N VAL A 816 -39.37 3.00 -11.92
CA VAL A 816 -38.33 4.01 -12.23
C VAL A 816 -37.00 3.33 -12.55
N LEU A 817 -36.61 2.30 -11.79
CA LEU A 817 -35.41 1.51 -12.07
C LEU A 817 -35.47 0.79 -13.43
N VAL A 818 -36.62 0.19 -13.81
CA VAL A 818 -36.81 -0.41 -15.16
C VAL A 818 -36.65 0.66 -16.26
N ALA A 819 -37.21 1.85 -16.04
CA ALA A 819 -37.11 2.94 -17.00
C ALA A 819 -35.67 3.44 -17.20
N LEU A 820 -34.81 3.37 -16.17
CA LEU A 820 -33.39 3.71 -16.27
C LEU A 820 -32.61 2.68 -17.10
N ILE A 821 -32.91 1.39 -16.97
CA ILE A 821 -32.33 0.33 -17.83
C ILE A 821 -32.65 0.62 -19.30
N GLY A 822 -33.88 1.06 -19.59
CA GLY A 822 -34.31 1.39 -20.95
C GLY A 822 -33.69 2.64 -21.57
N LYS A 823 -32.77 3.32 -20.89
CA LYS A 823 -31.95 4.41 -21.44
C LYS A 823 -30.58 3.94 -21.97
N GLU A 824 -30.30 2.62 -21.93
CA GLU A 824 -29.09 2.02 -22.50
C GLU A 824 -28.91 2.47 -23.98
N GLY A 825 -27.75 3.05 -24.30
CA GLY A 825 -27.41 3.56 -25.64
C GLY A 825 -27.17 5.07 -25.75
N GLY A 826 -27.33 5.84 -24.66
CA GLY A 826 -26.97 7.28 -24.60
C GLY A 826 -25.47 7.56 -24.37
N GLY A 827 -24.70 6.54 -23.97
CA GLY A 827 -23.25 6.57 -23.80
C GLY A 827 -22.71 5.34 -23.05
N PRO A 828 -21.37 5.18 -22.91
CA PRO A 828 -20.75 4.01 -22.26
C PRO A 828 -21.19 3.76 -20.81
N ARG A 829 -21.54 4.83 -20.08
CA ARG A 829 -21.92 4.78 -18.65
C ARG A 829 -23.37 4.30 -18.42
N ASP A 830 -24.21 4.29 -19.45
CA ASP A 830 -25.62 3.86 -19.32
C ASP A 830 -25.75 2.34 -19.26
N ALA A 831 -24.88 1.63 -20.00
CA ALA A 831 -24.81 0.16 -19.97
C ALA A 831 -24.34 -0.35 -18.59
N ASP A 832 -23.37 0.32 -17.97
CA ASP A 832 -22.89 -0.03 -16.62
C ASP A 832 -24.00 0.08 -15.57
N ALA A 833 -24.82 1.13 -15.64
CA ALA A 833 -25.93 1.33 -14.71
C ALA A 833 -27.05 0.30 -14.89
N ALA A 834 -27.36 -0.07 -16.13
CA ALA A 834 -28.30 -1.16 -16.39
C ALA A 834 -27.82 -2.46 -15.72
N LEU A 835 -26.53 -2.79 -15.85
CA LEU A 835 -25.94 -3.96 -15.19
C LEU A 835 -25.95 -3.85 -13.66
N VAL A 836 -25.70 -2.66 -13.10
CA VAL A 836 -25.80 -2.41 -11.65
C VAL A 836 -27.21 -2.69 -11.14
N ILE A 837 -28.25 -2.18 -11.81
CA ILE A 837 -29.65 -2.37 -11.38
C ILE A 837 -30.02 -3.86 -11.43
N LEU A 838 -29.63 -4.56 -12.49
CA LEU A 838 -29.91 -5.98 -12.67
C LEU A 838 -29.18 -6.85 -11.64
N GLU A 839 -27.95 -6.50 -11.27
CA GLU A 839 -27.22 -7.19 -10.20
C GLU A 839 -27.92 -7.06 -8.85
N HIS A 840 -28.42 -5.87 -8.52
CA HIS A 840 -29.18 -5.66 -7.27
C HIS A 840 -30.52 -6.39 -7.27
N TRP A 841 -31.26 -6.38 -8.39
CA TRP A 841 -32.51 -7.12 -8.50
C TRP A 841 -32.31 -8.63 -8.42
N ALA A 842 -31.25 -9.16 -9.04
CA ALA A 842 -30.91 -10.58 -8.92
C ALA A 842 -30.70 -11.01 -7.46
N ARG A 843 -30.14 -10.13 -6.61
CA ARG A 843 -29.98 -10.40 -5.17
C ARG A 843 -31.30 -10.41 -4.38
N GLN A 844 -32.38 -9.80 -4.89
CA GLN A 844 -33.68 -9.71 -4.21
C GLN A 844 -34.63 -10.89 -4.51
N GLY A 845 -34.34 -11.67 -5.55
CA GLY A 845 -35.20 -12.80 -5.96
C GLY A 845 -36.67 -12.38 -6.11
N LYS A 846 -37.58 -13.11 -5.44
CA LYS A 846 -39.05 -12.92 -5.53
C LYS A 846 -39.52 -11.54 -5.07
N ALA A 847 -38.77 -10.82 -4.22
CA ALA A 847 -39.18 -9.49 -3.78
C ALA A 847 -39.23 -8.48 -4.95
N ALA A 848 -38.51 -8.71 -6.05
CA ALA A 848 -38.53 -7.86 -7.23
C ALA A 848 -39.57 -8.28 -8.30
N ALA A 849 -40.39 -9.30 -8.03
CA ALA A 849 -41.41 -9.80 -8.97
C ALA A 849 -42.36 -8.73 -9.54
N PRO A 850 -42.78 -7.67 -8.80
CA PRO A 850 -43.61 -6.61 -9.36
C PRO A 850 -43.00 -5.88 -10.58
N ALA A 851 -41.69 -6.01 -10.82
CA ALA A 851 -41.03 -5.43 -11.99
C ALA A 851 -41.26 -6.22 -13.30
N ALA A 852 -41.69 -7.48 -13.22
CA ALA A 852 -41.77 -8.38 -14.39
C ALA A 852 -42.60 -7.83 -15.55
N PRO A 853 -43.78 -7.20 -15.35
CA PRO A 853 -44.55 -6.64 -16.46
C PRO A 853 -43.81 -5.54 -17.24
N TRP A 854 -43.08 -4.68 -16.53
CA TRP A 854 -42.29 -3.61 -17.16
C TRP A 854 -41.04 -4.13 -17.83
N VAL A 855 -40.41 -5.17 -17.28
CA VAL A 855 -39.26 -5.84 -17.91
C VAL A 855 -39.66 -6.47 -19.24
N ARG A 856 -40.82 -7.14 -19.31
CA ARG A 856 -41.35 -7.69 -20.58
C ARG A 856 -41.59 -6.58 -21.62
N GLN A 857 -42.16 -5.46 -21.18
CA GLN A 857 -42.34 -4.28 -22.06
C GLN A 857 -41.01 -3.70 -22.54
N LEU A 858 -39.99 -3.67 -21.68
CA LEU A 858 -38.66 -3.19 -22.02
C LEU A 858 -37.96 -4.11 -23.02
N MET A 859 -38.01 -5.42 -22.80
CA MET A 859 -37.41 -6.43 -23.70
C MET A 859 -38.05 -6.46 -25.09
N ALA A 860 -39.28 -5.96 -25.24
CA ALA A 860 -39.94 -5.81 -26.53
C ALA A 860 -39.43 -4.62 -27.36
N ARG A 861 -38.57 -3.75 -26.80
CA ARG A 861 -38.01 -2.58 -27.48
C ARG A 861 -36.65 -2.92 -28.12
N PRO A 862 -36.34 -2.43 -29.34
CA PRO A 862 -35.02 -2.57 -29.93
C PRO A 862 -34.00 -1.64 -29.24
N GLY A 863 -32.73 -2.03 -29.17
CA GLY A 863 -31.62 -1.16 -28.74
C GLY A 863 -30.85 -1.57 -27.48
N LEU A 864 -31.27 -2.63 -26.77
CA LEU A 864 -30.55 -3.17 -25.61
C LEU A 864 -29.35 -4.03 -26.03
N SER A 865 -28.27 -4.03 -25.26
CA SER A 865 -27.14 -4.93 -25.51
C SER A 865 -27.50 -6.40 -25.24
N GLU A 866 -26.79 -7.32 -25.89
CA GLU A 866 -26.97 -8.77 -25.69
C GLU A 866 -26.80 -9.17 -24.22
N GLN A 867 -25.84 -8.56 -23.51
CA GLN A 867 -25.58 -8.82 -22.10
C GLN A 867 -26.74 -8.40 -21.20
N VAL A 868 -27.35 -7.24 -21.43
CA VAL A 868 -28.50 -6.76 -20.66
C VAL A 868 -29.74 -7.59 -20.96
N GLN A 869 -29.98 -7.94 -22.23
CA GLN A 869 -31.08 -8.82 -22.62
C GLN A 869 -30.98 -10.20 -21.93
N GLN A 870 -29.79 -10.80 -21.90
CA GLN A 870 -29.55 -12.08 -21.23
C GLN A 870 -29.84 -12.00 -19.73
N ARG A 871 -29.44 -10.91 -19.06
CA ARG A 871 -29.69 -10.70 -17.63
C ARG A 871 -31.17 -10.46 -17.32
N LEU A 872 -31.88 -9.68 -18.13
CA LEU A 872 -33.33 -9.48 -18.02
C LEU A 872 -34.10 -10.79 -18.22
N ALA A 873 -33.71 -11.58 -19.22
CA ALA A 873 -34.29 -12.91 -19.45
C ALA A 873 -34.05 -13.84 -18.24
N THR A 874 -32.82 -13.89 -17.73
CA THR A 874 -32.47 -14.65 -16.51
C THR A 874 -33.31 -14.21 -15.31
N PHE A 875 -33.54 -12.91 -15.15
CA PHE A 875 -34.39 -12.36 -14.10
C PHE A 875 -35.84 -12.83 -14.24
N LEU A 876 -36.45 -12.69 -15.42
CA LEU A 876 -37.82 -13.15 -15.68
C LEU A 876 -37.97 -14.63 -15.35
N THR A 877 -37.05 -15.47 -15.86
CA THR A 877 -37.02 -16.90 -15.55
C THR A 877 -36.91 -17.15 -14.04
N ALA A 878 -36.08 -16.40 -13.32
CA ALA A 878 -35.87 -16.59 -11.88
C ALA A 878 -37.09 -16.17 -11.02
N VAL A 879 -37.84 -15.14 -11.42
CA VAL A 879 -39.04 -14.71 -10.68
C VAL A 879 -40.30 -15.48 -11.10
N GLU A 880 -40.29 -16.11 -12.27
CA GLU A 880 -41.35 -16.97 -12.80
C GLU A 880 -41.16 -18.46 -12.47
N ALA A 881 -39.95 -18.87 -12.06
CA ALA A 881 -39.65 -20.22 -11.57
C ALA A 881 -40.19 -20.44 -10.15
N ASP A 882 -41.52 -20.42 -10.01
CA ASP A 882 -42.39 -20.96 -8.94
C ASP A 882 -43.78 -20.30 -9.07
N GLU A 883 -44.40 -20.38 -10.26
CA GLU A 883 -45.86 -20.41 -10.39
C GLU A 883 -46.33 -21.85 -10.61
#